data_AF-A0A8S1VFR8-F1
#
_entry.id   AF-A0A8S1VFR8-F1
#
_cell.length_a   1.000
_cell.length_b   1.000
_cell.length_c   1.000
_cell.angle_alpha   90.00
_cell.angle_beta   90.00
_cell.angle_gamma   90.00
#
_symmetry.space_group_name_H-M   'P 1'
#
loop_
_entity.id
_entity.type
_entity.pdbx_description
1 polymer ?
#
loop_
_entity_poly.entity_id
_entity_poly.type
_entity_poly.pdbx_seq_one_letter_code
_entity_poly.pdbx_strand_id
1 'polypeptide(L)'
;MLTLENFKQTSFKQPIINSPRSIESCRLCGILPEELIQIGIKELKKRNPELRLNKQGWEIMWQHHEIRRQEKLKACLEARKQLIDAGFNFNNQEDEEQVVEESDQQQVSQNQQELEKIQWRQQKEIQQMLEHERKQQEIRERNESKQRQLQERQYIREDQLRQSRMKQEYDRVQRERDRQIKQQREEQKQKKIAKQQYQKELNRVQLEQLRQKELQQEYRRREEERKQRQQLFKEQMKEIQLRHEMELQVKRQIMEMKDRERLEKQEQSRQEKIRISQQAQLELKFKLQAAKQLQMEKLERMREQFEEKQNKIEERRSEFERQKEQKIIQNYINAQQHQEKIKQVIEKVQNQEEQKYYDYLQKQELVNQRKRQQELEKLQEYLIKKQQQEEKEQHRVDAIQNAEKNQQIKAMELNNKLIQKEQMILEKQFEKQQIQEQIKLQEILKMKDKKEALERLQRKQEYEKEIQRQKIEEKMRRTENLQLQKSRVLEQRLQMKQIANFQKEELKNQFELIKQGKIDIIQSSIQNDSQQQGSHQIEDHPISSQKKGRPQTALPSKKTEIQRPKSALTKKVQNEEKKVMKINDDPQKRYELEFLEQQQQEEMINLLENEQRLEEEREKQLYQIENKKEQLRLEKIFQIERNQAKKRILDLQEEHKKQIEEFISN
;
A
#
# COMPACT_ATOMS: atom_id res chain seq x y z
N MET A 1 -20.35 45.99 22.27
CA MET A 1 -19.49 45.27 21.29
C MET A 1 -19.82 43.79 21.34
N LEU A 2 -19.78 43.10 20.21
CA LEU A 2 -20.02 41.66 20.12
C LEU A 2 -18.68 40.93 20.18
N THR A 3 -18.54 40.13 21.24
CA THR A 3 -17.37 39.29 21.52
C THR A 3 -17.59 37.87 21.02
N LEU A 4 -16.56 37.03 21.09
CA LEU A 4 -16.68 35.60 20.76
C LEU A 4 -17.62 34.84 21.69
N GLU A 5 -17.89 35.38 22.88
CA GLU A 5 -18.76 34.77 23.90
C GLU A 5 -20.25 35.13 23.67
N ASN A 6 -20.52 36.33 23.15
CA ASN A 6 -21.87 36.89 23.12
C ASN A 6 -22.47 37.04 21.71
N PHE A 7 -21.79 36.57 20.65
CA PHE A 7 -22.31 36.68 19.28
C PHE A 7 -23.36 35.60 18.97
N LYS A 8 -24.40 35.98 18.21
CA LYS A 8 -25.45 35.06 17.78
C LYS A 8 -24.93 34.16 16.66
N GLN A 9 -24.64 32.91 16.99
CA GLN A 9 -24.08 31.92 16.06
C GLN A 9 -25.00 31.57 14.89
N THR A 10 -26.32 31.71 15.06
CA THR A 10 -27.35 31.32 14.06
C THR A 10 -27.72 32.44 13.08
N SER A 11 -27.26 33.67 13.32
CA SER A 11 -27.69 34.82 12.51
C SER A 11 -26.80 35.00 11.29
N PHE A 12 -27.28 34.58 10.12
CA PHE A 12 -26.55 34.69 8.84
C PHE A 12 -26.41 36.13 8.33
N LYS A 13 -27.28 37.05 8.77
CA LYS A 13 -27.33 38.44 8.28
C LYS A 13 -26.52 39.43 9.10
N GLN A 14 -26.19 39.11 10.36
CA GLN A 14 -25.22 39.77 11.26
C GLN A 14 -25.38 39.21 12.70
N PRO A 15 -24.28 39.03 13.46
CA PRO A 15 -23.25 40.05 13.50
C PRO A 15 -21.81 39.57 13.33
N ILE A 16 -21.08 40.35 12.53
CA ILE A 16 -19.63 40.33 12.42
C ILE A 16 -19.09 40.65 13.81
N ILE A 17 -18.40 39.68 14.41
CA ILE A 17 -17.62 39.85 15.63
C ILE A 17 -16.80 41.15 15.47
N ASN A 18 -17.12 42.18 16.26
CA ASN A 18 -16.55 43.51 16.08
C ASN A 18 -15.61 43.93 17.24
N SER A 19 -15.48 43.09 18.27
CA SER A 19 -14.50 43.31 19.33
C SER A 19 -13.07 43.15 18.75
N PRO A 20 -12.18 44.15 18.87
CA PRO A 20 -10.81 44.09 18.33
C PRO A 20 -10.05 42.85 18.81
N ARG A 21 -10.12 42.54 20.11
CA ARG A 21 -9.50 41.35 20.71
C ARG A 21 -10.05 40.04 20.12
N SER A 22 -11.34 39.99 19.79
CA SER A 22 -11.91 38.81 19.15
C SER A 22 -11.44 38.67 17.70
N ILE A 23 -11.41 39.77 16.94
CA ILE A 23 -10.90 39.77 15.56
C ILE A 23 -9.44 39.32 15.55
N GLU A 24 -8.65 39.83 16.50
CA GLU A 24 -7.24 39.47 16.63
C GLU A 24 -7.04 38.00 16.98
N SER A 25 -7.84 37.46 17.92
CA SER A 25 -7.81 36.03 18.22
C SER A 25 -8.18 35.15 17.02
N CYS A 26 -9.14 35.59 16.18
CA CYS A 26 -9.48 34.90 14.94
C CYS A 26 -8.31 34.92 13.94
N ARG A 27 -7.64 36.08 13.79
CA ARG A 27 -6.46 36.23 12.92
C ARG A 27 -5.28 35.38 13.38
N LEU A 28 -4.96 35.37 14.67
CA LEU A 28 -3.93 34.50 15.25
C LEU A 28 -4.21 33.01 15.00
N CYS A 29 -5.49 32.62 15.03
CA CYS A 29 -5.90 31.27 14.70
C CYS A 29 -6.01 30.99 13.20
N GLY A 30 -5.87 32.00 12.34
CA GLY A 30 -6.09 31.90 10.89
C GLY A 30 -7.53 31.58 10.51
N ILE A 31 -8.50 31.88 11.39
CA ILE A 31 -9.92 31.57 11.23
C ILE A 31 -10.65 32.87 10.86
N LEU A 32 -11.55 32.80 9.88
CA LEU A 32 -12.39 33.93 9.51
C LEU A 32 -13.62 34.02 10.43
N PRO A 33 -14.07 35.22 10.84
CA PRO A 33 -15.27 35.38 11.65
C PRO A 33 -16.52 34.70 11.04
N GLU A 34 -16.63 34.70 9.72
CA GLU A 34 -17.73 34.07 8.98
C GLU A 34 -17.75 32.55 9.12
N GLU A 35 -16.61 31.91 9.39
CA GLU A 35 -16.51 30.46 9.59
C GLU A 35 -17.08 30.00 10.93
N LEU A 36 -17.29 30.91 11.88
CA LEU A 36 -17.84 30.61 13.20
C LEU A 36 -19.38 30.62 13.22
N ILE A 37 -20.01 31.10 12.13
CA ILE A 37 -21.45 31.15 11.96
C ILE A 37 -21.96 29.75 11.62
N GLN A 38 -23.05 29.32 12.26
CA GLN A 38 -23.70 28.05 11.99
C GLN A 38 -24.38 28.11 10.62
N ILE A 39 -24.11 27.12 9.78
CA ILE A 39 -24.63 27.02 8.41
C ILE A 39 -25.68 25.92 8.36
N GLY A 40 -26.85 26.22 7.77
CA GLY A 40 -27.89 25.21 7.58
C GLY A 40 -27.61 24.27 6.40
N ILE A 41 -28.21 23.07 6.39
CA ILE A 41 -28.05 22.10 5.30
C ILE A 41 -28.37 22.72 3.93
N LYS A 42 -29.38 23.60 3.84
CA LYS A 42 -29.76 24.27 2.59
C LYS A 42 -28.65 25.16 2.02
N GLU A 43 -27.93 25.87 2.88
CA GLU A 43 -26.82 26.74 2.48
C GLU A 43 -25.58 25.93 2.18
N LEU A 44 -25.36 24.85 2.93
CA LEU A 44 -24.27 23.91 2.68
C LEU A 44 -24.38 23.27 1.27
N LYS A 45 -25.62 22.95 0.86
CA LYS A 45 -25.96 22.54 -0.52
C LYS A 45 -25.62 23.61 -1.54
N LYS A 46 -26.00 24.87 -1.28
CA LYS A 46 -25.68 26.01 -2.17
C LYS A 46 -24.19 26.26 -2.32
N ARG A 47 -23.41 26.09 -1.25
CA ARG A 47 -21.94 26.25 -1.26
C ARG A 47 -21.22 25.11 -1.97
N ASN A 48 -21.85 23.94 -2.10
CA ASN A 48 -21.24 22.76 -2.70
C ASN A 48 -22.17 22.13 -3.76
N PRO A 49 -22.51 22.85 -4.84
CA PRO A 49 -23.49 22.39 -5.83
C PRO A 49 -23.00 21.18 -6.64
N GLU A 50 -21.68 20.98 -6.71
CA GLU A 50 -21.05 19.86 -7.42
C GLU A 50 -21.28 18.50 -6.73
N LEU A 51 -21.58 18.50 -5.43
CA LEU A 51 -21.76 17.28 -4.64
C LEU A 51 -23.19 16.77 -4.77
N ARG A 52 -23.37 15.68 -5.51
CA ARG A 52 -24.65 14.96 -5.60
C ARG A 52 -24.77 13.93 -4.47
N LEU A 53 -25.03 14.41 -3.25
CA LEU A 53 -25.21 13.56 -2.07
C LEU A 53 -26.69 13.27 -1.79
N ASN A 54 -26.97 12.08 -1.26
CA ASN A 54 -28.27 11.69 -0.71
C ASN A 54 -28.57 12.46 0.61
N LYS A 55 -29.79 12.33 1.14
CA LYS A 55 -30.22 13.05 2.37
C LYS A 55 -29.27 12.77 3.55
N GLN A 56 -28.89 11.51 3.76
CA GLN A 56 -27.97 11.09 4.82
C GLN A 56 -26.56 11.67 4.63
N GLY A 57 -26.03 11.69 3.41
CA GLY A 57 -24.71 12.25 3.12
C GLY A 57 -24.62 13.75 3.39
N TRP A 58 -25.70 14.50 3.14
CA TRP A 58 -25.79 15.91 3.52
C TRP A 58 -25.84 16.12 5.04
N GLU A 59 -26.49 15.22 5.76
CA GLU A 59 -26.57 15.26 7.22
C GLU A 59 -25.21 14.96 7.86
N ILE A 60 -24.50 13.93 7.39
CA ILE A 60 -23.12 13.63 7.81
C ILE A 60 -22.19 14.81 7.51
N MET A 61 -22.29 15.40 6.32
CA MET A 61 -21.47 16.56 5.95
C MET A 61 -21.76 17.78 6.83
N TRP A 62 -23.03 18.02 7.15
CA TRP A 62 -23.43 19.09 8.05
C TRP A 62 -22.93 18.87 9.48
N GLN A 63 -23.07 17.66 10.03
CA GLN A 63 -22.54 17.29 11.35
C GLN A 63 -21.02 17.50 11.41
N HIS A 64 -20.29 17.07 10.38
CA HIS A 64 -18.84 17.29 10.28
C HIS A 64 -18.49 18.79 10.30
N HIS A 65 -19.19 19.60 9.49
CA HIS A 65 -18.98 21.04 9.48
C HIS A 65 -19.31 21.71 10.83
N GLU A 66 -20.35 21.25 11.52
CA GLU A 66 -20.74 21.76 12.83
C GLU A 66 -19.71 21.41 13.91
N ILE A 67 -19.20 20.17 13.93
CA ILE A 67 -18.10 19.76 14.84
C ILE A 67 -16.87 20.63 14.59
N ARG A 68 -16.46 20.80 13.32
CA ARG A 68 -15.32 21.64 12.95
C ARG A 68 -15.51 23.11 13.34
N ARG A 69 -16.72 23.64 13.18
CA ARG A 69 -17.07 25.00 13.61
C ARG A 69 -16.90 25.17 15.12
N GLN A 70 -17.35 24.20 15.91
CA GLN A 70 -17.21 24.23 17.37
C GLN A 70 -15.74 24.16 17.81
N GLU A 71 -14.94 23.31 17.17
CA GLU A 71 -13.49 23.24 17.40
C GLU A 71 -12.81 24.59 17.10
N LYS A 72 -13.16 25.22 15.96
CA LYS A 72 -12.67 26.56 15.59
C LYS A 72 -13.05 27.61 16.62
N LEU A 73 -14.31 27.62 17.05
CA LEU A 73 -14.80 28.56 18.05
C LEU A 73 -14.04 28.42 19.37
N LYS A 74 -13.83 27.18 19.83
CA LYS A 74 -13.05 26.88 21.02
C LYS A 74 -11.60 27.40 20.91
N ALA A 75 -10.94 27.14 19.78
CA ALA A 75 -9.59 27.63 19.54
C ALA A 75 -9.50 29.17 19.54
N CYS A 76 -10.48 29.86 18.95
CA CYS A 76 -10.55 31.33 19.00
C CYS A 76 -10.81 31.85 20.42
N LEU A 77 -11.65 31.19 21.21
CA LEU A 77 -11.90 31.55 22.61
C LEU A 77 -10.63 31.39 23.47
N GLU A 78 -9.89 30.30 23.28
CA GLU A 78 -8.61 30.06 23.96
C GLU A 78 -7.58 31.13 23.57
N ALA A 79 -7.44 31.44 22.28
CA ALA A 79 -6.53 32.49 21.81
C ALA A 79 -6.94 33.89 22.33
N ARG A 80 -8.24 34.19 22.41
CA ARG A 80 -8.74 35.42 23.01
C ARG A 80 -8.38 35.51 24.49
N LYS A 81 -8.54 34.42 25.23
CA LYS A 81 -8.16 34.36 26.64
C LYS A 81 -6.66 34.62 26.80
N GLN A 82 -5.82 33.97 25.98
CA GLN A 82 -4.37 34.22 25.98
C GLN A 82 -4.02 35.69 25.69
N LEU A 83 -4.72 36.36 24.77
CA LEU A 83 -4.52 37.80 24.52
C LEU A 83 -4.89 38.67 25.72
N ILE A 84 -5.94 38.31 26.45
CA ILE A 84 -6.37 39.00 27.67
C ILE A 84 -5.33 38.78 28.78
N ASP A 85 -4.92 37.52 28.98
CA ASP A 85 -3.96 37.12 30.02
C ASP A 85 -2.56 37.71 29.76
N ALA A 86 -2.14 37.82 28.49
CA ALA A 86 -0.88 38.45 28.11
C ALA A 86 -0.86 39.97 28.32
N GLY A 87 -1.95 40.56 28.83
CA GLY A 87 -2.03 41.99 29.09
C GLY A 87 -1.88 42.82 27.81
N PHE A 88 -2.27 42.28 26.65
CA PHE A 88 -2.19 42.97 25.36
C PHE A 88 -3.21 44.13 25.35
N ASN A 89 -2.84 45.21 26.02
CA ASN A 89 -3.48 46.50 25.96
C ASN A 89 -3.00 47.17 24.68
N PHE A 90 -3.84 47.14 23.64
CA PHE A 90 -3.66 47.88 22.39
C PHE A 90 -3.51 49.42 22.59
N ASN A 91 -3.59 49.92 23.83
CA ASN A 91 -3.51 51.33 24.19
C ASN A 91 -2.19 51.75 24.86
N ASN A 92 -1.20 50.88 25.07
CA ASN A 92 0.08 51.31 25.63
C ASN A 92 1.01 51.85 24.53
N GLN A 93 0.63 53.00 23.98
CA GLN A 93 1.44 53.76 23.02
C GLN A 93 2.25 54.89 23.70
N GLU A 94 2.22 55.02 25.03
CA GLU A 94 2.81 56.19 25.73
C GLU A 94 3.40 55.83 27.11
N ASP A 95 4.39 54.93 27.19
CA ASP A 95 5.24 54.78 28.38
C ASP A 95 6.73 54.69 27.98
N GLU A 96 7.17 55.60 27.10
CA GLU A 96 8.59 55.86 26.81
C GLU A 96 8.89 57.34 27.09
N GLU A 97 8.67 57.82 28.32
CA GLU A 97 9.16 59.15 28.74
C GLU A 97 9.28 59.25 30.26
N GLN A 98 10.47 58.96 30.79
CA GLN A 98 11.15 59.65 31.90
C GLN A 98 12.25 58.77 32.50
N VAL A 99 13.49 58.95 32.03
CA VAL A 99 14.68 58.71 32.84
C VAL A 99 15.60 59.91 32.62
N VAL A 100 15.50 60.86 33.54
CA VAL A 100 16.37 62.04 33.67
C VAL A 100 17.21 61.83 34.93
N GLU A 101 18.50 62.18 34.80
CA GLU A 101 19.48 62.48 35.85
C GLU A 101 19.85 61.39 36.86
N GLU A 102 21.01 60.75 36.62
CA GLU A 102 21.93 60.32 37.68
C GLU A 102 23.35 60.18 37.06
N SER A 103 24.09 61.30 37.07
CA SER A 103 25.36 61.42 36.34
C SER A 103 26.61 61.01 37.14
N ASP A 104 26.51 60.71 38.43
CA ASP A 104 27.70 60.41 39.26
C ASP A 104 27.77 58.96 39.78
N GLN A 105 26.81 58.09 39.41
CA GLN A 105 26.84 56.63 39.66
C GLN A 105 27.28 55.80 38.44
N GLN A 106 27.55 56.44 37.29
CA GLN A 106 27.76 55.76 36.01
C GLN A 106 29.05 54.94 35.91
N GLN A 107 30.11 55.24 36.67
CA GLN A 107 31.37 54.47 36.57
C GLN A 107 31.36 53.17 37.38
N VAL A 108 30.57 53.07 38.45
CA VAL A 108 30.36 51.81 39.19
C VAL A 108 29.27 50.97 38.54
N SER A 109 28.22 51.62 38.01
CA SER A 109 27.15 50.98 37.24
C SER A 109 27.65 50.39 35.91
N GLN A 110 28.58 51.03 35.19
CA GLN A 110 29.13 50.46 33.96
C GLN A 110 29.91 49.16 34.20
N ASN A 111 30.67 49.07 35.30
CA ASN A 111 31.36 47.83 35.67
C ASN A 111 30.38 46.74 36.15
N GLN A 112 29.32 47.10 36.88
CA GLN A 112 28.23 46.17 37.21
C GLN A 112 27.43 45.74 35.99
N GLN A 113 27.15 46.64 35.05
CA GLN A 113 26.47 46.35 33.78
C GLN A 113 27.33 45.53 32.84
N GLU A 114 28.66 45.66 32.88
CA GLU A 114 29.56 44.77 32.14
C GLU A 114 29.61 43.37 32.75
N LEU A 115 29.65 43.27 34.08
CA LEU A 115 29.50 42.00 34.80
C LEU A 115 28.13 41.36 34.57
N GLU A 116 27.04 42.14 34.60
CA GLU A 116 25.69 41.68 34.25
C GLU A 116 25.60 41.32 32.77
N LYS A 117 26.24 42.06 31.85
CA LYS A 117 26.29 41.68 30.43
C LYS A 117 27.08 40.38 30.24
N ILE A 118 28.12 40.14 31.03
CA ILE A 118 28.87 38.87 31.01
C ILE A 118 28.01 37.75 31.59
N GLN A 119 27.38 37.95 32.73
CA GLN A 119 26.46 36.98 33.35
C GLN A 119 25.24 36.70 32.46
N TRP A 120 24.70 37.72 31.79
CA TRP A 120 23.60 37.61 30.85
C TRP A 120 24.02 36.91 29.56
N ARG A 121 25.23 37.16 29.06
CA ARG A 121 25.80 36.38 27.95
C ARG A 121 26.01 34.92 28.34
N GLN A 122 26.52 34.66 29.55
CA GLN A 122 26.68 33.30 30.08
C GLN A 122 25.32 32.62 30.30
N GLN A 123 24.32 33.31 30.85
CA GLN A 123 22.95 32.79 30.97
C GLN A 123 22.33 32.53 29.60
N LYS A 124 22.57 33.40 28.62
CA LYS A 124 22.08 33.22 27.26
C LYS A 124 22.80 32.08 26.54
N GLU A 125 24.10 31.87 26.78
CA GLU A 125 24.84 30.70 26.30
C GLU A 125 24.34 29.41 26.96
N ILE A 126 24.10 29.43 28.28
CA ILE A 126 23.50 28.31 29.01
C ILE A 126 22.09 28.02 28.50
N GLN A 127 21.29 29.06 28.26
CA GLN A 127 19.94 28.93 27.71
C GLN A 127 19.97 28.39 26.26
N GLN A 128 20.93 28.83 25.44
CA GLN A 128 21.15 28.30 24.09
C GLN A 128 21.64 26.84 24.11
N MET A 129 22.50 26.48 25.07
CA MET A 129 22.92 25.08 25.28
C MET A 129 21.74 24.22 25.74
N LEU A 130 20.94 24.68 26.69
CA LEU A 130 19.75 23.98 27.18
C LEU A 130 18.67 23.88 26.09
N GLU A 131 18.46 24.91 25.28
CA GLU A 131 17.56 24.85 24.12
C GLU A 131 18.07 23.89 23.07
N HIS A 132 19.38 23.88 22.81
CA HIS A 132 20.00 22.92 21.90
C HIS A 132 19.86 21.49 22.42
N GLU A 133 20.08 21.26 23.72
CA GLU A 133 19.91 19.95 24.36
C GLU A 133 18.44 19.50 24.36
N ARG A 134 17.51 20.40 24.67
CA ARG A 134 16.06 20.16 24.56
C ARG A 134 15.66 19.82 23.14
N LYS A 135 16.19 20.54 22.14
CA LYS A 135 15.94 20.28 20.72
C LYS A 135 16.55 18.95 20.25
N GLN A 136 17.74 18.59 20.75
CA GLN A 136 18.35 17.28 20.52
C GLN A 136 17.50 16.16 21.12
N GLN A 137 16.96 16.37 22.31
CA GLN A 137 16.09 15.42 22.99
C GLN A 137 14.74 15.27 22.28
N GLU A 138 14.14 16.37 21.81
CA GLU A 138 12.93 16.35 20.99
C GLU A 138 13.17 15.63 19.65
N ILE A 139 14.34 15.79 19.03
CA ILE A 139 14.73 15.05 17.83
C ILE A 139 14.87 13.55 18.13
N ARG A 140 15.45 13.17 19.28
CA ARG A 140 15.55 11.77 19.73
C ARG A 140 14.17 11.17 19.94
N GLU A 141 13.29 11.83 20.69
CA GLU A 141 11.91 11.38 20.95
C GLU A 141 11.09 11.28 19.66
N ARG A 142 11.25 12.23 18.74
CA ARG A 142 10.55 12.20 17.44
C ARG A 142 11.05 11.07 16.55
N ASN A 143 12.36 10.77 16.58
CA ASN A 143 12.92 9.64 15.85
C ASN A 143 12.53 8.30 16.48
N GLU A 144 12.54 8.20 17.80
CA GLU A 144 12.11 7.02 18.54
C GLU A 144 10.62 6.73 18.32
N SER A 145 9.77 7.76 18.35
CA SER A 145 8.34 7.66 18.03
C SER A 145 8.09 7.18 16.59
N LYS A 146 8.84 7.72 15.62
CA LYS A 146 8.80 7.23 14.22
C LYS A 146 9.24 5.78 14.10
N GLN A 147 10.25 5.37 14.86
CA GLN A 147 10.75 4.00 14.86
C GLN A 147 9.74 3.03 15.47
N ARG A 148 9.10 3.41 16.59
CA ARG A 148 7.99 2.64 17.20
C ARG A 148 6.81 2.50 16.24
N GLN A 149 6.40 3.57 15.56
CA GLN A 149 5.32 3.50 14.56
C GLN A 149 5.69 2.62 13.35
N LEU A 150 6.96 2.60 12.95
CA LEU A 150 7.42 1.73 11.87
C LEU A 150 7.38 0.26 12.29
N GLN A 151 7.83 -0.05 13.50
CA GLN A 151 7.77 -1.41 14.08
C GLN A 151 6.32 -1.88 14.25
N GLU A 152 5.43 -1.02 14.74
CA GLU A 152 4.01 -1.33 14.89
C GLU A 152 3.34 -1.61 13.53
N ARG A 153 3.65 -0.82 12.49
CA ARG A 153 3.18 -1.08 11.13
C ARG A 153 3.73 -2.38 10.54
N GLN A 154 4.98 -2.72 10.83
CA GLN A 154 5.56 -4.01 10.41
C GLN A 154 4.87 -5.17 11.11
N TYR A 155 4.67 -5.08 12.43
CA TYR A 155 3.97 -6.09 13.21
C TYR A 155 2.52 -6.32 12.72
N ILE A 156 1.77 -5.25 12.45
CA ILE A 156 0.41 -5.35 11.87
C ILE A 156 0.44 -6.02 10.49
N ARG A 157 1.42 -5.70 9.65
CA ARG A 157 1.56 -6.29 8.31
C ARG A 157 1.93 -7.78 8.39
N GLU A 158 2.80 -8.16 9.32
CA GLU A 158 3.15 -9.56 9.57
C GLU A 158 1.97 -10.36 10.11
N ASP A 159 1.18 -9.80 11.02
CA ASP A 159 0.00 -10.47 11.55
C ASP A 159 -1.09 -10.66 10.46
N GLN A 160 -1.31 -9.65 9.60
CA GLN A 160 -2.21 -9.77 8.45
C GLN A 160 -1.73 -10.82 7.45
N LEU A 161 -0.42 -10.89 7.18
CA LEU A 161 0.18 -11.94 6.34
C LEU A 161 0.02 -13.33 6.98
N ARG A 162 0.17 -13.44 8.30
CA ARG A 162 -0.02 -14.69 9.05
C ARG A 162 -1.46 -15.17 9.00
N GLN A 163 -2.43 -14.28 9.21
CA GLN A 163 -3.85 -14.58 9.11
C GLN A 163 -4.26 -14.96 7.67
N SER A 164 -3.71 -14.28 6.66
CA SER A 164 -3.94 -14.60 5.25
C SER A 164 -3.37 -15.98 4.87
N ARG A 165 -2.17 -16.33 5.36
CA ARG A 165 -1.56 -17.66 5.17
C ARG A 165 -2.37 -18.76 5.84
N MET A 166 -2.83 -18.56 7.07
CA MET A 166 -3.70 -19.50 7.78
C MET A 166 -5.02 -19.75 7.03
N LYS A 167 -5.62 -18.69 6.46
CA LYS A 167 -6.84 -18.81 5.66
C LYS A 167 -6.60 -19.54 4.34
N GLN A 168 -5.49 -19.24 3.65
CA GLN A 168 -5.10 -19.95 2.42
C GLN A 168 -4.77 -21.43 2.66
N GLU A 169 -4.10 -21.77 3.77
CA GLU A 169 -3.87 -23.17 4.14
C GLU A 169 -5.16 -23.90 4.45
N TYR A 170 -6.07 -23.28 5.22
CA TYR A 170 -7.39 -23.86 5.51
C TYR A 170 -8.19 -24.14 4.22
N ASP A 171 -8.21 -23.18 3.29
CA ASP A 171 -8.88 -23.32 1.98
C ASP A 171 -8.18 -24.34 1.06
N ARG A 172 -6.86 -24.51 1.19
CA ARG A 172 -6.08 -25.52 0.44
C ARG A 172 -6.38 -26.93 0.96
N VAL A 173 -6.39 -27.11 2.28
CA VAL A 173 -6.70 -28.40 2.94
C VAL A 173 -8.14 -28.82 2.66
N GLN A 174 -9.10 -27.89 2.66
CA GLN A 174 -10.49 -28.16 2.26
C GLN A 174 -10.59 -28.62 0.80
N ARG A 175 -9.94 -27.90 -0.13
CA ARG A 175 -9.91 -28.27 -1.55
C ARG A 175 -9.20 -29.61 -1.81
N GLU A 176 -8.20 -29.95 -1.01
CA GLU A 176 -7.47 -31.22 -1.13
C GLU A 176 -8.32 -32.40 -0.60
N ARG A 177 -9.06 -32.22 0.51
CA ARG A 177 -10.06 -33.19 0.99
C ARG A 177 -11.18 -33.42 -0.02
N ASP A 178 -11.71 -32.34 -0.62
CA ASP A 178 -12.75 -32.45 -1.64
C ASP A 178 -12.25 -33.14 -2.92
N ARG A 179 -10.99 -32.89 -3.33
CA ARG A 179 -10.36 -33.60 -4.45
C ARG A 179 -10.16 -35.09 -4.15
N GLN A 180 -9.73 -35.45 -2.94
CA GLN A 180 -9.56 -36.85 -2.55
C GLN A 180 -10.91 -37.59 -2.51
N ILE A 181 -11.97 -36.97 -1.97
CA ILE A 181 -13.32 -37.56 -1.95
C ILE A 181 -13.85 -37.72 -3.38
N LYS A 182 -13.60 -36.75 -4.27
CA LYS A 182 -14.00 -36.83 -5.68
C LYS A 182 -13.22 -37.90 -6.44
N GLN A 183 -11.91 -38.01 -6.24
CA GLN A 183 -11.08 -39.07 -6.81
C GLN A 183 -11.50 -40.45 -6.33
N GLN A 184 -11.80 -40.65 -5.05
CA GLN A 184 -12.30 -41.94 -4.54
C GLN A 184 -13.65 -42.33 -5.16
N ARG A 185 -14.55 -41.36 -5.39
CA ARG A 185 -15.84 -41.60 -6.07
C ARG A 185 -15.65 -41.91 -7.56
N GLU A 186 -14.73 -41.24 -8.24
CA GLU A 186 -14.42 -41.49 -9.65
C GLU A 186 -13.70 -42.83 -9.83
N GLU A 187 -12.78 -43.20 -8.93
CA GLU A 187 -12.10 -44.50 -8.94
C GLU A 187 -13.06 -45.65 -8.65
N GLN A 188 -14.01 -45.47 -7.73
CA GLN A 188 -15.08 -46.47 -7.50
C GLN A 188 -16.01 -46.61 -8.72
N LYS A 189 -16.31 -45.52 -9.42
CA LYS A 189 -17.08 -45.56 -10.68
C LYS A 189 -16.29 -46.25 -11.79
N GLN A 190 -15.00 -45.94 -11.94
CA GLN A 190 -14.13 -46.59 -12.91
C GLN A 190 -13.94 -48.08 -12.61
N LYS A 191 -13.78 -48.48 -11.34
CA LYS A 191 -13.74 -49.91 -10.96
C LYS A 191 -15.04 -50.65 -11.30
N LYS A 192 -16.21 -50.01 -11.14
CA LYS A 192 -17.50 -50.59 -11.54
C LYS A 192 -17.63 -50.71 -13.06
N ILE A 193 -17.21 -49.68 -13.81
CA ILE A 193 -17.23 -49.68 -15.28
C ILE A 193 -16.24 -50.71 -15.83
N ALA A 194 -15.02 -50.77 -15.30
CA ALA A 194 -14.00 -51.74 -15.69
C ALA A 194 -14.43 -53.18 -15.37
N LYS A 195 -15.09 -53.42 -14.23
CA LYS A 195 -15.65 -54.75 -13.92
C LYS A 195 -16.77 -55.15 -14.88
N GLN A 196 -17.65 -54.21 -15.24
CA GLN A 196 -18.69 -54.45 -16.26
C GLN A 196 -18.11 -54.64 -17.67
N GLN A 197 -17.04 -53.91 -18.01
CA GLN A 197 -16.35 -54.04 -19.29
C GLN A 197 -15.60 -55.37 -19.37
N TYR A 198 -14.88 -55.77 -18.32
CA TYR A 198 -14.22 -57.08 -18.24
C TYR A 198 -15.22 -58.24 -18.39
N GLN A 199 -16.42 -58.11 -17.80
CA GLN A 199 -17.47 -59.12 -17.91
C GLN A 199 -18.08 -59.17 -19.33
N LYS A 200 -18.22 -58.01 -19.99
CA LYS A 200 -18.64 -57.93 -21.40
C LYS A 200 -17.56 -58.44 -22.35
N GLU A 201 -16.29 -58.20 -22.03
CA GLU A 201 -15.13 -58.61 -22.81
C GLU A 201 -14.87 -60.12 -22.68
N LEU A 202 -15.08 -60.72 -21.50
CA LEU A 202 -15.05 -62.17 -21.31
C LEU A 202 -16.11 -62.87 -22.19
N ASN A 203 -17.33 -62.33 -22.24
CA ASN A 203 -18.40 -62.83 -23.09
C ASN A 203 -18.12 -62.59 -24.58
N ARG A 204 -17.45 -61.48 -24.92
CA ARG A 204 -17.07 -61.15 -26.29
C ARG A 204 -15.94 -62.04 -26.80
N VAL A 205 -14.93 -62.32 -25.98
CA VAL A 205 -13.80 -63.21 -26.28
C VAL A 205 -14.27 -64.67 -26.47
N GLN A 206 -15.24 -65.14 -25.68
CA GLN A 206 -15.85 -66.45 -25.89
C GLN A 206 -16.61 -66.54 -27.24
N LEU A 207 -17.27 -65.45 -27.66
CA LEU A 207 -17.96 -65.35 -28.95
C LEU A 207 -16.98 -65.18 -30.13
N GLU A 208 -15.85 -64.50 -29.91
CA GLU A 208 -14.80 -64.29 -30.90
C GLU A 208 -13.93 -65.53 -31.11
N GLN A 209 -13.70 -66.37 -30.09
CA GLN A 209 -13.01 -67.66 -30.23
C GLN A 209 -13.80 -68.66 -31.09
N LEU A 210 -15.13 -68.58 -31.08
CA LEU A 210 -16.00 -69.34 -32.00
C LEU A 210 -15.90 -68.80 -33.43
N ARG A 211 -15.84 -67.47 -33.61
CA ARG A 211 -15.72 -66.81 -34.93
C ARG A 211 -14.33 -66.89 -35.57
N GLN A 212 -13.25 -66.91 -34.77
CA GLN A 212 -11.87 -67.00 -35.25
C GLN A 212 -11.53 -68.39 -35.80
N LYS A 213 -12.17 -69.46 -35.30
CA LYS A 213 -12.04 -70.80 -35.89
C LYS A 213 -12.62 -70.88 -37.30
N GLU A 214 -13.63 -70.06 -37.63
CA GLU A 214 -14.23 -69.98 -38.97
C GLU A 214 -13.40 -69.11 -39.93
N LEU A 215 -12.84 -67.99 -39.46
CA LEU A 215 -12.05 -67.06 -40.29
C LEU A 215 -10.61 -67.51 -40.59
N GLN A 216 -10.00 -68.35 -39.74
CA GLN A 216 -8.65 -68.87 -39.97
C GLN A 216 -8.56 -69.83 -41.18
N GLN A 217 -9.68 -70.39 -41.64
CA GLN A 217 -9.73 -71.19 -42.87
C GLN A 217 -9.80 -70.31 -44.14
N GLU A 218 -10.27 -69.06 -44.04
CA GLU A 218 -10.41 -68.14 -45.17
C GLU A 218 -9.16 -67.28 -45.41
N TYR A 219 -8.41 -66.94 -44.36
CA TYR A 219 -7.24 -66.04 -44.44
C TYR A 219 -6.00 -66.69 -45.11
N ARG A 220 -5.84 -68.02 -45.00
CA ARG A 220 -4.72 -68.73 -45.66
C ARG A 220 -4.79 -68.68 -47.19
N ARG A 221 -5.94 -68.37 -47.79
CA ARG A 221 -6.12 -68.24 -49.25
C ARG A 221 -5.83 -66.85 -49.82
N ARG A 222 -5.73 -65.79 -48.99
CA ARG A 222 -5.54 -64.40 -49.46
C ARG A 222 -4.15 -63.80 -49.20
N GLU A 223 -3.26 -64.52 -48.50
CA GLU A 223 -1.92 -64.00 -48.14
C GLU A 223 -0.86 -64.18 -49.25
N GLU A 224 -1.06 -65.11 -50.19
CA GLU A 224 -0.12 -65.33 -51.29
C GLU A 224 -0.19 -64.24 -52.38
N GLU A 225 -1.32 -63.52 -52.52
CA GLU A 225 -1.51 -62.51 -53.59
C GLU A 225 -0.98 -61.09 -53.25
N ARG A 226 -0.70 -60.75 -51.98
CA ARG A 226 -0.24 -59.39 -51.61
C ARG A 226 1.27 -59.19 -51.64
N LYS A 227 2.06 -60.27 -51.66
CA LYS A 227 3.54 -60.17 -51.60
C LYS A 227 4.20 -59.65 -52.87
N GLN A 228 3.53 -59.67 -54.02
CA GLN A 228 4.11 -59.22 -55.29
C GLN A 228 3.94 -57.71 -55.59
N ARG A 229 3.05 -56.98 -54.89
CA ARG A 229 2.80 -55.55 -55.17
C ARG A 229 3.62 -54.56 -54.34
N GLN A 230 4.41 -55.01 -53.36
CA GLN A 230 5.10 -54.13 -52.41
C GLN A 230 6.58 -53.86 -52.73
N GLN A 231 7.12 -54.43 -53.81
CA GLN A 231 8.53 -54.25 -54.19
C GLN A 231 8.76 -53.05 -55.14
N LEU A 232 7.79 -52.66 -55.96
CA LEU A 232 7.95 -51.58 -56.97
C LEU A 232 7.84 -50.13 -56.43
N PHE A 233 7.37 -49.92 -55.20
CA PHE A 233 7.20 -48.57 -54.62
C PHE A 233 8.42 -48.08 -53.82
N LYS A 234 9.37 -48.98 -53.50
CA LYS A 234 10.54 -48.68 -52.66
C LYS A 234 11.73 -48.10 -53.42
N GLU A 235 11.76 -48.17 -54.75
CA GLU A 235 12.89 -47.72 -55.56
C GLU A 235 12.75 -46.26 -56.03
N GLN A 236 11.53 -45.77 -56.28
CA GLN A 236 11.30 -44.39 -56.74
C GLN A 236 11.42 -43.32 -55.63
N MET A 237 11.37 -43.72 -54.36
CA MET A 237 11.46 -42.79 -53.23
C MET A 237 12.91 -42.42 -52.85
N LYS A 238 13.89 -43.23 -53.27
CA LYS A 238 15.32 -43.02 -52.94
C LYS A 238 16.01 -42.00 -53.84
N GLU A 239 15.50 -41.77 -55.04
CA GLU A 239 16.13 -40.89 -56.03
C GLU A 239 15.74 -39.40 -55.85
N ILE A 240 14.57 -39.13 -55.26
CA ILE A 240 14.08 -37.76 -54.97
C ILE A 240 14.78 -37.15 -53.73
N GLN A 241 15.20 -37.97 -52.76
CA GLN A 241 15.89 -37.50 -51.56
C GLN A 241 17.32 -37.01 -51.84
N LEU A 242 18.02 -37.61 -52.81
CA LEU A 242 19.41 -37.29 -53.12
C LEU A 242 19.57 -35.95 -53.85
N ARG A 243 18.55 -35.49 -54.58
CA ARG A 243 18.56 -34.18 -55.27
C ARG A 243 18.36 -32.99 -54.34
N HIS A 244 17.66 -33.17 -53.23
CA HIS A 244 17.37 -32.08 -52.28
C HIS A 244 18.55 -31.79 -51.34
N GLU A 245 19.44 -32.76 -51.15
CA GLU A 245 20.59 -32.69 -50.24
C GLU A 245 21.74 -31.83 -50.81
N MET A 246 21.91 -31.81 -52.13
CA MET A 246 22.95 -31.00 -52.80
C MET A 246 22.63 -29.49 -52.91
N GLU A 247 21.35 -29.10 -53.02
CA GLU A 247 20.96 -27.67 -53.13
C GLU A 247 21.07 -26.90 -51.81
N LEU A 248 20.99 -27.59 -50.67
CA LEU A 248 21.10 -27.01 -49.33
C LEU A 248 22.55 -26.64 -48.94
N GLN A 249 23.55 -27.27 -49.56
CA GLN A 249 24.96 -27.13 -49.16
C GLN A 249 25.59 -25.80 -49.64
N VAL A 250 25.12 -25.24 -50.76
CA VAL A 250 25.69 -24.00 -51.36
C VAL A 250 25.11 -22.73 -50.72
N LYS A 251 23.84 -22.75 -50.28
CA LYS A 251 23.22 -21.62 -49.53
C LYS A 251 23.73 -21.48 -48.09
N ARG A 252 24.34 -22.53 -47.53
CA ARG A 252 24.84 -22.57 -46.15
C ARG A 252 26.12 -21.75 -45.95
N GLN A 253 27.05 -21.85 -46.90
CA GLN A 253 28.41 -21.28 -46.76
C GLN A 253 28.46 -19.75 -46.87
N ILE A 254 27.46 -19.12 -47.50
CA ILE A 254 27.39 -17.66 -47.69
C ILE A 254 26.69 -16.95 -46.51
N MET A 255 25.76 -17.62 -45.81
CA MET A 255 25.19 -17.12 -44.54
C MET A 255 26.12 -17.35 -43.34
N GLU A 256 26.90 -18.45 -43.33
CA GLU A 256 27.80 -18.81 -42.22
C GLU A 256 28.90 -17.77 -41.92
N MET A 257 29.37 -17.00 -42.91
CA MET A 257 30.40 -15.98 -42.70
C MET A 257 29.88 -14.68 -42.06
N LYS A 258 28.61 -14.31 -42.31
CA LYS A 258 27.99 -13.09 -41.75
C LYS A 258 27.27 -13.37 -40.42
N ASP A 259 26.78 -14.58 -40.23
CA ASP A 259 26.24 -15.00 -38.94
C ASP A 259 27.34 -15.21 -37.90
N ARG A 260 28.59 -15.53 -38.28
CA ARG A 260 29.71 -15.77 -37.33
C ARG A 260 30.02 -14.57 -36.43
N GLU A 261 30.09 -13.36 -36.98
CA GLU A 261 30.36 -12.14 -36.19
C GLU A 261 29.16 -11.70 -35.34
N ARG A 262 27.92 -11.94 -35.81
CA ARG A 262 26.70 -11.71 -35.03
C ARG A 262 26.55 -12.76 -33.92
N LEU A 263 26.91 -14.00 -34.21
CA LEU A 263 26.91 -15.11 -33.25
C LEU A 263 27.95 -14.88 -32.18
N GLU A 264 29.17 -14.46 -32.47
CA GLU A 264 30.21 -14.29 -31.43
C GLU A 264 29.80 -13.25 -30.37
N LYS A 265 29.19 -12.13 -30.78
CA LYS A 265 28.63 -11.14 -29.83
C LYS A 265 27.40 -11.64 -29.08
N GLN A 266 26.52 -12.37 -29.77
CA GLN A 266 25.35 -12.98 -29.15
C GLN A 266 25.73 -14.15 -28.24
N GLU A 267 26.85 -14.83 -28.53
CA GLU A 267 27.39 -15.99 -27.84
C GLU A 267 28.17 -15.57 -26.60
N GLN A 268 28.88 -14.44 -26.61
CA GLN A 268 29.42 -13.84 -25.38
C GLN A 268 28.29 -13.41 -24.43
N SER A 269 27.25 -12.74 -24.93
CA SER A 269 26.07 -12.40 -24.12
C SER A 269 25.32 -13.66 -23.65
N ARG A 270 25.25 -14.70 -24.48
CA ARG A 270 24.64 -15.98 -24.13
C ARG A 270 25.49 -16.76 -23.14
N GLN A 271 26.81 -16.74 -23.23
CA GLN A 271 27.73 -17.38 -22.29
C GLN A 271 27.68 -16.68 -20.93
N GLU A 272 27.57 -15.36 -20.90
CA GLU A 272 27.38 -14.59 -19.67
C GLU A 272 26.01 -14.86 -19.05
N LYS A 273 24.94 -14.88 -19.86
CA LYS A 273 23.60 -15.32 -19.42
C LYS A 273 23.57 -16.79 -18.99
N ILE A 274 24.34 -17.67 -19.63
CA ILE A 274 24.50 -19.07 -19.24
C ILE A 274 25.28 -19.15 -17.93
N ARG A 275 26.29 -18.31 -17.69
CA ARG A 275 27.05 -18.28 -16.43
C ARG A 275 26.20 -17.76 -15.29
N ILE A 276 25.45 -16.69 -15.51
CA ILE A 276 24.46 -16.15 -14.56
C ILE A 276 23.34 -17.18 -14.33
N SER A 277 22.85 -17.81 -15.39
CA SER A 277 21.84 -18.89 -15.29
C SER A 277 22.40 -20.11 -14.58
N GLN A 278 23.66 -20.48 -14.77
CA GLN A 278 24.33 -21.58 -14.07
C GLN A 278 24.56 -21.25 -12.60
N GLN A 279 24.96 -20.03 -12.26
CA GLN A 279 25.03 -19.55 -10.87
C GLN A 279 23.64 -19.54 -10.23
N ALA A 280 22.62 -19.02 -10.92
CA ALA A 280 21.25 -19.05 -10.46
C ALA A 280 20.70 -20.49 -10.36
N GLN A 281 21.10 -21.40 -11.24
CA GLN A 281 20.75 -22.82 -11.17
C GLN A 281 21.48 -23.54 -10.04
N LEU A 282 22.72 -23.17 -9.71
CA LEU A 282 23.46 -23.70 -8.57
C LEU A 282 22.87 -23.19 -7.26
N GLU A 283 22.53 -21.90 -7.17
CA GLU A 283 21.81 -21.33 -6.03
C GLU A 283 20.40 -21.92 -5.90
N LEU A 284 19.70 -22.11 -7.02
CA LEU A 284 18.41 -22.76 -7.02
C LEU A 284 18.56 -24.22 -6.60
N LYS A 285 19.54 -24.97 -7.12
CA LYS A 285 19.83 -26.35 -6.69
C LYS A 285 20.19 -26.41 -5.22
N PHE A 286 20.95 -25.45 -4.69
CA PHE A 286 21.28 -25.36 -3.27
C PHE A 286 20.03 -25.09 -2.43
N LYS A 287 19.18 -24.14 -2.84
CA LYS A 287 17.88 -23.87 -2.20
C LYS A 287 16.92 -25.05 -2.30
N LEU A 288 16.92 -25.77 -3.43
CA LEU A 288 16.08 -26.95 -3.67
C LEU A 288 16.60 -28.15 -2.89
N GLN A 289 17.92 -28.28 -2.71
CA GLN A 289 18.55 -29.30 -1.89
C GLN A 289 18.32 -29.03 -0.40
N ALA A 290 18.42 -27.78 0.05
CA ALA A 290 18.04 -27.37 1.41
C ALA A 290 16.54 -27.60 1.66
N ALA A 291 15.67 -27.25 0.71
CA ALA A 291 14.24 -27.53 0.80
C ALA A 291 13.94 -29.05 0.78
N LYS A 292 14.68 -29.83 -0.01
CA LYS A 292 14.56 -31.29 -0.06
C LYS A 292 15.05 -31.93 1.24
N GLN A 293 16.12 -31.42 1.84
CA GLN A 293 16.60 -31.86 3.16
C GLN A 293 15.57 -31.54 4.24
N LEU A 294 15.00 -30.34 4.24
CA LEU A 294 13.97 -29.94 5.21
C LEU A 294 12.66 -30.73 5.01
N GLN A 295 12.32 -31.07 3.76
CA GLN A 295 11.20 -31.95 3.44
C GLN A 295 11.49 -33.42 3.80
N MET A 296 12.72 -33.90 3.63
CA MET A 296 13.18 -35.22 4.06
C MET A 296 13.10 -35.34 5.58
N GLU A 297 13.61 -34.36 6.32
CA GLU A 297 13.54 -34.30 7.78
C GLU A 297 12.09 -34.27 8.27
N LYS A 298 11.21 -33.53 7.56
CA LYS A 298 9.77 -33.54 7.85
C LYS A 298 9.13 -34.90 7.53
N LEU A 299 9.52 -35.56 6.46
CA LEU A 299 9.05 -36.90 6.09
C LEU A 299 9.57 -37.96 7.05
N GLU A 300 10.79 -37.81 7.55
CA GLU A 300 11.42 -38.69 8.55
C GLU A 300 10.68 -38.56 9.88
N ARG A 301 10.42 -37.34 10.36
CA ARG A 301 9.54 -37.12 11.53
C ARG A 301 8.13 -37.66 11.33
N MET A 302 7.57 -37.58 10.11
CA MET A 302 6.27 -38.19 9.81
C MET A 302 6.34 -39.72 9.74
N ARG A 303 7.46 -40.30 9.28
CA ARG A 303 7.71 -41.74 9.31
C ARG A 303 7.86 -42.24 10.73
N GLU A 304 8.63 -41.57 11.57
CA GLU A 304 8.75 -41.87 12.99
C GLU A 304 7.39 -41.82 13.69
N GLN A 305 6.59 -40.78 13.44
CA GLN A 305 5.22 -40.69 13.98
C GLN A 305 4.28 -41.76 13.41
N PHE A 306 4.52 -42.25 12.20
CA PHE A 306 3.74 -43.32 11.60
C PHE A 306 4.16 -44.68 12.13
N GLU A 307 5.46 -44.92 12.32
CA GLU A 307 6.04 -46.12 12.94
C GLU A 307 5.60 -46.22 14.40
N GLU A 308 5.64 -45.12 15.17
CA GLU A 308 5.08 -45.10 16.53
C GLU A 308 3.58 -45.44 16.55
N LYS A 309 2.81 -44.98 15.56
CA LYS A 309 1.39 -45.32 15.43
C LYS A 309 1.20 -46.76 14.97
N GLN A 310 2.03 -47.27 14.07
CA GLN A 310 2.01 -48.66 13.62
C GLN A 310 2.36 -49.59 14.78
N ASN A 311 3.40 -49.29 15.54
CA ASN A 311 3.79 -50.06 16.73
C ASN A 311 2.66 -50.06 17.76
N LYS A 312 2.01 -48.92 18.03
CA LYS A 312 0.83 -48.86 18.92
C LYS A 312 -0.38 -49.63 18.38
N ILE A 313 -0.55 -49.71 17.07
CA ILE A 313 -1.61 -50.51 16.43
C ILE A 313 -1.26 -52.00 16.45
N GLU A 314 0.01 -52.35 16.26
CA GLU A 314 0.54 -53.71 16.27
C GLU A 314 0.56 -54.30 17.67
N GLU A 315 0.87 -53.50 18.70
CA GLU A 315 0.69 -53.86 20.11
C GLU A 315 -0.79 -54.16 20.41
N ARG A 316 -1.71 -53.27 20.02
CA ARG A 316 -3.16 -53.51 20.17
C ARG A 316 -3.64 -54.72 19.38
N ARG A 317 -3.05 -54.98 18.20
CA ARG A 317 -3.36 -56.13 17.36
C ARG A 317 -2.83 -57.42 17.99
N SER A 318 -1.63 -57.40 18.56
CA SER A 318 -1.02 -58.52 19.25
C SER A 318 -1.81 -58.88 20.51
N GLU A 319 -2.28 -57.90 21.27
CA GLU A 319 -3.20 -58.09 22.40
C GLU A 319 -4.54 -58.69 21.95
N PHE A 320 -5.10 -58.21 20.83
CA PHE A 320 -6.33 -58.74 20.26
C PHE A 320 -6.16 -60.17 19.70
N GLU A 321 -5.04 -60.48 19.06
CA GLU A 321 -4.72 -61.81 18.55
C GLU A 321 -4.52 -62.81 19.71
N ARG A 322 -3.85 -62.42 20.80
CA ARG A 322 -3.78 -63.20 22.04
C ARG A 322 -5.17 -63.51 22.62
N GLN A 323 -6.06 -62.51 22.70
CA GLN A 323 -7.44 -62.72 23.17
C GLN A 323 -8.26 -63.59 22.21
N LYS A 324 -7.99 -63.49 20.90
CA LYS A 324 -8.65 -64.30 19.88
C LYS A 324 -8.18 -65.76 19.94
N GLU A 325 -6.89 -66.01 20.13
CA GLU A 325 -6.35 -67.36 20.31
C GLU A 325 -6.91 -68.03 21.57
N GLN A 326 -7.01 -67.30 22.68
CA GLN A 326 -7.67 -67.79 23.89
C GLN A 326 -9.13 -68.18 23.63
N LYS A 327 -9.88 -67.38 22.86
CA LYS A 327 -11.26 -67.72 22.46
C LYS A 327 -11.35 -68.89 21.49
N ILE A 328 -10.39 -69.05 20.58
CA ILE A 328 -10.33 -70.19 19.66
C ILE A 328 -10.07 -71.48 20.44
N ILE A 329 -9.16 -71.46 21.42
CA ILE A 329 -8.90 -72.61 22.30
C ILE A 329 -10.14 -72.94 23.15
N GLN A 330 -10.81 -71.93 23.72
CA GLN A 330 -12.06 -72.11 24.46
C GLN A 330 -13.17 -72.73 23.59
N ASN A 331 -13.31 -72.24 22.35
CA ASN A 331 -14.28 -72.76 21.39
C ASN A 331 -13.93 -74.16 20.90
N TYR A 332 -12.64 -74.50 20.78
CA TYR A 332 -12.18 -75.84 20.42
C TYR A 332 -12.54 -76.86 21.51
N ILE A 333 -12.35 -76.50 22.79
CA ILE A 333 -12.75 -77.33 23.94
C ILE A 333 -14.27 -77.54 23.94
N ASN A 334 -15.05 -76.49 23.72
CA ASN A 334 -16.51 -76.57 23.67
C ASN A 334 -17.01 -77.38 22.45
N ALA A 335 -16.33 -77.27 21.30
CA ALA A 335 -16.65 -78.02 20.10
C ALA A 335 -16.37 -79.52 20.28
N GLN A 336 -15.27 -79.91 20.92
CA GLN A 336 -14.99 -81.32 21.25
C GLN A 336 -16.07 -81.91 22.17
N GLN A 337 -16.49 -81.18 23.21
CA GLN A 337 -17.59 -81.61 24.09
C GLN A 337 -18.92 -81.74 23.34
N HIS A 338 -19.16 -80.89 22.33
CA HIS A 338 -20.36 -80.97 21.50
C HIS A 338 -20.30 -82.13 20.49
N GLN A 339 -19.10 -82.47 20.01
CA GLN A 339 -18.85 -83.56 19.08
C GLN A 339 -19.04 -84.93 19.74
N GLU A 340 -18.69 -85.08 21.02
CA GLU A 340 -18.98 -86.29 21.81
C GLU A 340 -20.48 -86.49 22.03
N LYS A 341 -21.24 -85.42 22.29
CA LYS A 341 -22.70 -85.47 22.40
C LYS A 341 -23.37 -85.85 21.07
N ILE A 342 -22.84 -85.38 19.94
CA ILE A 342 -23.36 -85.73 18.61
C ILE A 342 -23.08 -87.19 18.27
N LYS A 343 -21.91 -87.75 18.64
CA LYS A 343 -21.63 -89.19 18.47
C LYS A 343 -22.64 -90.08 19.20
N GLN A 344 -23.04 -89.72 20.41
CA GLN A 344 -24.06 -90.45 21.20
C GLN A 344 -25.47 -90.38 20.59
N VAL A 345 -25.76 -89.35 19.79
CA VAL A 345 -27.06 -89.19 19.09
C VAL A 345 -27.06 -89.95 17.77
N ILE A 346 -25.94 -89.98 17.04
CA ILE A 346 -25.80 -90.71 15.77
C ILE A 346 -25.94 -92.22 15.99
N GLU A 347 -25.39 -92.76 17.08
CA GLU A 347 -25.49 -94.18 17.45
C GLU A 347 -26.95 -94.61 17.76
N LYS A 348 -27.78 -93.69 18.28
CA LYS A 348 -29.22 -93.93 18.52
C LYS A 348 -30.07 -93.87 17.24
N VAL A 349 -29.65 -93.09 16.25
CA VAL A 349 -30.37 -92.91 14.97
C VAL A 349 -30.07 -94.07 14.02
N GLN A 350 -28.84 -94.61 14.02
CA GLN A 350 -28.49 -95.77 13.18
C GLN A 350 -29.33 -97.02 13.55
N ASN A 351 -29.62 -97.24 14.83
CA ASN A 351 -30.51 -98.33 15.27
C ASN A 351 -31.99 -98.17 14.85
N GLN A 352 -32.41 -96.96 14.42
CA GLN A 352 -33.79 -96.69 13.99
C GLN A 352 -33.95 -96.70 12.46
N GLU A 353 -32.87 -96.60 11.70
CA GLU A 353 -32.90 -96.64 10.23
C GLU A 353 -32.94 -98.08 9.68
N GLU A 354 -32.39 -99.06 10.40
CA GLU A 354 -32.49 -100.49 10.02
C GLU A 354 -33.95 -101.01 10.03
N GLN A 355 -34.84 -100.43 10.84
CA GLN A 355 -36.26 -100.78 10.87
C GLN A 355 -37.05 -100.22 9.68
N LYS A 356 -36.59 -99.14 9.03
CA LYS A 356 -37.34 -98.43 7.98
C LYS A 356 -37.12 -98.98 6.57
N TYR A 357 -36.13 -99.84 6.40
CA TYR A 357 -35.79 -100.43 5.11
C TYR A 357 -36.84 -101.46 4.62
N TYR A 358 -37.57 -102.12 5.54
CA TYR A 358 -38.62 -103.09 5.20
C TYR A 358 -39.95 -102.44 4.73
N ASP A 359 -40.24 -101.20 5.10
CA ASP A 359 -41.51 -100.51 4.76
C ASP A 359 -41.52 -99.86 3.36
N TYR A 360 -40.35 -99.76 2.71
CA TYR A 360 -40.20 -99.00 1.47
C TYR A 360 -40.72 -99.75 0.24
N LEU A 361 -40.76 -101.08 0.26
CA LEU A 361 -41.16 -101.90 -0.90
C LEU A 361 -42.68 -101.85 -1.20
N GLN A 362 -43.52 -101.51 -0.21
CA GLN A 362 -44.98 -101.43 -0.39
C GLN A 362 -45.49 -100.10 -0.98
N LYS A 363 -44.70 -99.03 -0.98
CA LYS A 363 -45.17 -97.67 -1.38
C LYS A 363 -45.07 -97.38 -2.88
N GLN A 364 -44.53 -98.30 -3.68
CA GLN A 364 -44.25 -98.07 -5.10
C GLN A 364 -45.53 -98.06 -5.98
N GLU A 365 -46.63 -98.67 -5.54
CA GLU A 365 -47.90 -98.69 -6.29
C GLU A 365 -48.73 -97.39 -6.14
N LEU A 366 -48.54 -96.63 -5.07
CA LEU A 366 -49.28 -95.39 -4.75
C LEU A 366 -48.81 -94.17 -5.57
N VAL A 367 -47.61 -94.23 -6.15
CA VAL A 367 -46.98 -93.11 -6.89
C VAL A 367 -47.66 -92.84 -8.23
N ASN A 368 -48.28 -93.86 -8.84
CA ASN A 368 -48.91 -93.73 -10.16
C ASN A 368 -50.26 -92.98 -10.14
N GLN A 369 -50.95 -92.90 -8.99
CA GLN A 369 -52.19 -92.11 -8.87
C GLN A 369 -51.91 -90.61 -8.62
N ARG A 370 -50.79 -90.26 -7.96
CA ARG A 370 -50.39 -88.86 -7.68
C ARG A 370 -50.03 -88.04 -8.92
N LYS A 371 -49.59 -88.70 -9.99
CA LYS A 371 -49.16 -88.04 -11.23
C LYS A 371 -50.31 -87.31 -11.95
N ARG A 372 -51.57 -87.73 -11.75
CA ARG A 372 -52.75 -87.10 -12.36
C ARG A 372 -53.26 -85.85 -11.62
N GLN A 373 -52.91 -85.66 -10.35
CA GLN A 373 -53.31 -84.46 -9.58
C GLN A 373 -52.35 -83.27 -9.82
N GLN A 374 -51.08 -83.54 -10.11
CA GLN A 374 -50.04 -82.50 -10.32
C GLN A 374 -50.21 -81.67 -11.60
N GLU A 375 -51.03 -82.13 -12.56
CA GLU A 375 -51.28 -81.39 -13.81
C GLU A 375 -52.34 -80.28 -13.63
N LEU A 376 -53.28 -80.44 -12.69
CA LEU A 376 -54.27 -79.42 -12.34
C LEU A 376 -53.68 -78.28 -11.49
N GLU A 377 -52.74 -78.58 -10.60
CA GLU A 377 -52.05 -77.58 -9.74
C GLU A 377 -51.15 -76.63 -10.56
N LYS A 378 -50.52 -77.14 -11.64
CA LYS A 378 -49.67 -76.32 -12.54
C LYS A 378 -50.44 -75.22 -13.25
N LEU A 379 -51.73 -75.43 -13.53
CA LEU A 379 -52.59 -74.44 -14.20
C LEU A 379 -52.98 -73.30 -13.25
N GLN A 380 -53.20 -73.61 -11.96
CA GLN A 380 -53.45 -72.60 -10.92
C GLN A 380 -52.18 -71.80 -10.56
N GLU A 381 -51.01 -72.45 -10.49
CA GLU A 381 -49.73 -71.74 -10.30
C GLU A 381 -49.42 -70.74 -11.41
N TYR A 382 -49.80 -71.04 -12.66
CA TYR A 382 -49.60 -70.14 -13.79
C TYR A 382 -50.42 -68.85 -13.66
N LEU A 383 -51.68 -68.95 -13.23
CA LEU A 383 -52.55 -67.78 -13.01
C LEU A 383 -52.08 -66.91 -11.84
N ILE A 384 -51.61 -67.52 -10.74
CA ILE A 384 -51.05 -66.80 -9.59
C ILE A 384 -49.74 -66.09 -9.98
N LYS A 385 -48.87 -66.71 -10.79
CA LYS A 385 -47.64 -66.08 -11.29
C LYS A 385 -47.92 -64.89 -12.21
N LYS A 386 -49.01 -64.91 -12.98
CA LYS A 386 -49.43 -63.80 -13.83
C LYS A 386 -49.90 -62.60 -12.99
N GLN A 387 -50.73 -62.82 -11.98
CA GLN A 387 -51.14 -61.76 -11.04
C GLN A 387 -49.96 -61.15 -10.28
N GLN A 388 -49.00 -61.97 -9.82
CA GLN A 388 -47.80 -61.48 -9.16
C GLN A 388 -46.86 -60.68 -10.07
N GLN A 389 -46.92 -60.89 -11.40
CA GLN A 389 -46.18 -60.06 -12.36
C GLN A 389 -46.85 -58.70 -12.56
N GLU A 390 -48.18 -58.66 -12.65
CA GLU A 390 -48.95 -57.42 -12.77
C GLU A 390 -48.80 -56.53 -11.51
N GLU A 391 -48.82 -57.11 -10.30
CA GLU A 391 -48.54 -56.39 -9.05
C GLU A 391 -47.09 -55.86 -8.99
N LYS A 392 -46.12 -56.63 -9.46
CA LYS A 392 -44.72 -56.18 -9.55
C LYS A 392 -44.52 -55.06 -10.56
N GLU A 393 -45.29 -55.06 -11.65
CA GLU A 393 -45.30 -53.95 -12.60
C GLU A 393 -45.93 -52.70 -12.02
N GLN A 394 -47.06 -52.81 -11.30
CA GLN A 394 -47.66 -51.68 -10.59
C GLN A 394 -46.69 -51.08 -9.56
N HIS A 395 -46.03 -51.91 -8.75
CA HIS A 395 -45.00 -51.44 -7.83
C HIS A 395 -43.81 -50.75 -8.52
N ARG A 396 -43.44 -51.18 -9.74
CA ARG A 396 -42.41 -50.49 -10.53
C ARG A 396 -42.88 -49.13 -11.01
N VAL A 397 -44.11 -49.03 -11.50
CA VAL A 397 -44.71 -47.76 -11.93
C VAL A 397 -44.80 -46.78 -10.76
N ASP A 398 -45.27 -47.23 -9.60
CA ASP A 398 -45.36 -46.40 -8.40
C ASP A 398 -43.98 -45.96 -7.88
N ALA A 399 -42.98 -46.84 -7.94
CA ALA A 399 -41.60 -46.50 -7.59
C ALA A 399 -41.00 -45.45 -8.53
N ILE A 400 -41.31 -45.52 -9.83
CA ILE A 400 -40.87 -44.53 -10.83
C ILE A 400 -41.56 -43.18 -10.57
N GLN A 401 -42.88 -43.17 -10.36
CA GLN A 401 -43.62 -41.93 -10.07
C GLN A 401 -43.15 -41.27 -8.76
N ASN A 402 -42.89 -42.06 -7.71
CA ASN A 402 -42.33 -41.54 -6.47
C ASN A 402 -40.89 -41.03 -6.64
N ALA A 403 -40.07 -41.68 -7.49
CA ALA A 403 -38.74 -41.18 -7.82
C ALA A 403 -38.79 -39.84 -8.56
N GLU A 404 -39.72 -39.67 -9.51
CA GLU A 404 -39.93 -38.41 -10.24
C GLU A 404 -40.42 -37.29 -9.32
N LYS A 405 -41.41 -37.54 -8.46
CA LYS A 405 -41.87 -36.56 -7.46
C LYS A 405 -40.72 -36.11 -6.54
N ASN A 406 -39.91 -37.06 -6.07
CA ASN A 406 -38.73 -36.75 -5.25
C ASN A 406 -37.67 -35.95 -6.01
N GLN A 407 -37.50 -36.16 -7.32
CA GLN A 407 -36.62 -35.34 -8.15
C GLN A 407 -37.17 -33.92 -8.33
N GLN A 408 -38.47 -33.76 -8.53
CA GLN A 408 -39.12 -32.45 -8.65
C GLN A 408 -39.00 -31.64 -7.36
N ILE A 409 -39.23 -32.28 -6.20
CA ILE A 409 -39.05 -31.63 -4.88
C ILE A 409 -37.60 -31.18 -4.72
N LYS A 410 -36.62 -32.04 -5.03
CA LYS A 410 -35.19 -31.68 -4.97
C LYS A 410 -34.84 -30.55 -5.92
N ALA A 411 -35.42 -30.52 -7.12
CA ALA A 411 -35.22 -29.44 -8.08
C ALA A 411 -35.79 -28.11 -7.57
N MET A 412 -37.00 -28.13 -6.98
CA MET A 412 -37.61 -26.96 -6.33
C MET A 412 -36.77 -26.45 -5.15
N GLU A 413 -36.30 -27.34 -4.27
CA GLU A 413 -35.42 -26.96 -3.15
C GLU A 413 -34.11 -26.32 -3.63
N LEU A 414 -33.53 -26.84 -4.72
CA LEU A 414 -32.30 -26.31 -5.29
C LEU A 414 -32.55 -24.92 -5.90
N ASN A 415 -33.69 -24.74 -6.58
CA ASN A 415 -34.09 -23.44 -7.13
C ASN A 415 -34.34 -22.40 -6.02
N ASN A 416 -35.05 -22.78 -4.95
CA ASN A 416 -35.26 -21.90 -3.79
C ASN A 416 -33.93 -21.50 -3.12
N LYS A 417 -32.98 -22.42 -3.00
CA LYS A 417 -31.62 -22.12 -2.49
C LYS A 417 -30.85 -21.19 -3.43
N LEU A 418 -31.06 -21.26 -4.74
CA LEU A 418 -30.46 -20.33 -5.70
C LEU A 418 -31.05 -18.93 -5.55
N ILE A 419 -32.38 -18.81 -5.48
CA ILE A 419 -33.07 -17.52 -5.28
C ILE A 419 -32.62 -16.86 -3.97
N GLN A 420 -32.54 -17.60 -2.86
CA GLN A 420 -32.04 -17.08 -1.58
C GLN A 420 -30.58 -16.61 -1.67
N LYS A 421 -29.72 -17.35 -2.38
CA LYS A 421 -28.33 -16.94 -2.60
C LYS A 421 -28.25 -15.68 -3.46
N GLU A 422 -29.09 -15.56 -4.48
CA GLU A 422 -29.15 -14.38 -5.34
C GLU A 422 -29.62 -13.14 -4.57
N GLN A 423 -30.65 -13.27 -3.73
CA GLN A 423 -31.09 -12.22 -2.81
C GLN A 423 -29.98 -11.78 -1.86
N MET A 424 -29.27 -12.74 -1.24
CA MET A 424 -28.11 -12.43 -0.39
C MET A 424 -26.98 -11.74 -1.16
N ILE A 425 -26.75 -12.10 -2.42
CA ILE A 425 -25.73 -11.44 -3.25
C ILE A 425 -26.15 -9.99 -3.55
N LEU A 426 -27.42 -9.76 -3.88
CA LEU A 426 -27.98 -8.43 -4.13
C LEU A 426 -27.91 -7.55 -2.87
N GLU A 427 -28.29 -8.07 -1.72
CA GLU A 427 -28.18 -7.37 -0.43
C GLU A 427 -26.72 -6.99 -0.13
N LYS A 428 -25.78 -7.95 -0.28
CA LYS A 428 -24.35 -7.66 -0.09
C LYS A 428 -23.79 -6.66 -1.10
N GLN A 429 -24.27 -6.67 -2.33
CA GLN A 429 -23.88 -5.69 -3.34
C GLN A 429 -24.39 -4.30 -2.97
N PHE A 430 -25.63 -4.20 -2.49
CA PHE A 430 -26.21 -2.95 -2.01
C PHE A 430 -25.49 -2.39 -0.78
N GLU A 431 -25.21 -3.24 0.22
CA GLU A 431 -24.38 -2.86 1.38
C GLU A 431 -22.99 -2.38 0.95
N LYS A 432 -22.35 -3.09 0.02
CA LYS A 432 -21.04 -2.69 -0.52
C LYS A 432 -21.10 -1.33 -1.21
N GLN A 433 -22.17 -1.03 -1.96
CA GLN A 433 -22.37 0.27 -2.58
C GLN A 433 -22.55 1.37 -1.53
N GLN A 434 -23.36 1.16 -0.48
CA GLN A 434 -23.52 2.12 0.61
C GLN A 434 -22.21 2.40 1.34
N ILE A 435 -21.43 1.36 1.64
CA ILE A 435 -20.11 1.50 2.28
C ILE A 435 -19.17 2.29 1.36
N GLN A 436 -19.17 2.00 0.05
CA GLN A 436 -18.36 2.77 -0.91
C GLN A 436 -18.75 4.25 -0.98
N GLU A 437 -20.04 4.56 -0.94
CA GLU A 437 -20.53 5.95 -0.90
C GLU A 437 -20.09 6.65 0.39
N GLN A 438 -20.17 5.97 1.55
CA GLN A 438 -19.68 6.50 2.83
C GLN A 438 -18.17 6.75 2.81
N ILE A 439 -17.38 5.83 2.24
CA ILE A 439 -15.93 6.00 2.09
C ILE A 439 -15.62 7.21 1.21
N LYS A 440 -16.27 7.33 0.04
CA LYS A 440 -16.09 8.48 -0.85
C LYS A 440 -16.45 9.79 -0.16
N LEU A 441 -17.54 9.81 0.61
CA LEU A 441 -17.94 10.97 1.40
C LEU A 441 -16.87 11.32 2.46
N GLN A 442 -16.34 10.34 3.19
CA GLN A 442 -15.26 10.56 4.14
C GLN A 442 -13.98 11.08 3.49
N GLU A 443 -13.63 10.59 2.29
CA GLU A 443 -12.48 11.08 1.53
C GLU A 443 -12.66 12.54 1.10
N ILE A 444 -13.86 12.90 0.62
CA ILE A 444 -14.20 14.28 0.28
C ILE A 444 -14.06 15.19 1.52
N LEU A 445 -14.56 14.74 2.68
CA LEU A 445 -14.42 15.48 3.94
C LEU A 445 -12.94 15.64 4.34
N LYS A 446 -12.14 14.56 4.27
CA LYS A 446 -10.70 14.60 4.57
C LYS A 446 -9.95 15.56 3.65
N MET A 447 -10.27 15.57 2.36
CA MET A 447 -9.63 16.47 1.40
C MET A 447 -10.01 17.93 1.64
N LYS A 448 -11.27 18.21 1.99
CA LYS A 448 -11.71 19.55 2.40
C LYS A 448 -11.01 20.00 3.68
N ASP A 449 -10.91 19.14 4.69
CA ASP A 449 -10.21 19.45 5.94
C ASP A 449 -8.74 19.77 5.70
N LYS A 450 -8.06 19.01 4.83
CA LYS A 450 -6.66 19.30 4.46
C LYS A 450 -6.53 20.65 3.76
N LYS A 451 -7.42 20.95 2.81
CA LYS A 451 -7.42 22.22 2.08
C LYS A 451 -7.65 23.39 3.05
N GLU A 452 -8.64 23.27 3.93
CA GLU A 452 -8.95 24.30 4.92
C GLU A 452 -7.80 24.50 5.92
N ALA A 453 -7.15 23.42 6.37
CA ALA A 453 -5.99 23.48 7.25
C ALA A 453 -4.80 24.20 6.58
N LEU A 454 -4.57 23.96 5.29
CA LEU A 454 -3.55 24.67 4.51
C LEU A 454 -3.89 26.15 4.36
N GLU A 455 -5.14 26.49 4.02
CA GLU A 455 -5.61 27.88 3.94
C GLU A 455 -5.51 28.61 5.30
N ARG A 456 -5.79 27.91 6.41
CA ARG A 456 -5.61 28.43 7.77
C ARG A 456 -4.14 28.70 8.07
N LEU A 457 -3.25 27.76 7.73
CA LEU A 457 -1.82 27.92 7.91
C LEU A 457 -1.28 29.11 7.09
N GLN A 458 -1.72 29.24 5.84
CA GLN A 458 -1.36 30.36 4.98
C GLN A 458 -1.80 31.69 5.59
N ARG A 459 -3.05 31.79 6.05
CA ARG A 459 -3.58 32.98 6.73
C ARG A 459 -2.77 33.36 7.99
N LYS A 460 -2.36 32.37 8.79
CA LYS A 460 -1.48 32.60 9.95
C LYS A 460 -0.14 33.19 9.53
N GLN A 461 0.50 32.61 8.53
CA GLN A 461 1.79 33.09 8.01
C GLN A 461 1.67 34.49 7.40
N GLU A 462 0.59 34.79 6.70
CA GLU A 462 0.32 36.12 6.15
C GLU A 462 0.17 37.16 7.26
N TYR A 463 -0.57 36.82 8.32
CA TYR A 463 -0.72 37.69 9.48
C TYR A 463 0.59 37.88 10.25
N GLU A 464 1.39 36.84 10.44
CA GLU A 464 2.74 36.95 11.03
C GLU A 464 3.67 37.84 10.19
N LYS A 465 3.62 37.72 8.86
CA LYS A 465 4.36 38.59 7.94
C LYS A 465 3.89 40.04 8.05
N GLU A 466 2.59 40.27 8.17
CA GLU A 466 2.03 41.61 8.34
C GLU A 466 2.49 42.25 9.66
N ILE A 467 2.50 41.50 10.78
CA ILE A 467 3.07 41.97 12.05
C ILE A 467 4.55 42.33 11.88
N GLN A 468 5.33 41.47 11.21
CA GLN A 468 6.75 41.76 10.98
C GLN A 468 6.95 43.00 10.12
N ARG A 469 6.10 43.18 9.10
CA ARG A 469 6.09 44.36 8.23
C ARG A 469 5.80 45.63 9.01
N GLN A 470 4.79 45.62 9.87
CA GLN A 470 4.46 46.74 10.77
C GLN A 470 5.62 47.07 11.71
N LYS A 471 6.25 46.06 12.32
CA LYS A 471 7.45 46.26 13.17
C LYS A 471 8.63 46.86 12.40
N ILE A 472 8.82 46.47 11.14
CA ILE A 472 9.86 47.05 10.28
C ILE A 472 9.51 48.50 9.95
N GLU A 473 8.26 48.79 9.57
CA GLU A 473 7.79 50.15 9.27
C GLU A 473 7.91 51.08 10.49
N GLU A 474 7.57 50.61 11.69
CA GLU A 474 7.78 51.36 12.94
C GLU A 474 9.26 51.65 13.20
N LYS A 475 10.15 50.67 13.01
CA LYS A 475 11.60 50.88 13.15
C LYS A 475 12.14 51.86 12.10
N MET A 476 11.64 51.79 10.87
CA MET A 476 11.98 52.74 9.81
C MET A 476 11.54 54.15 10.19
N ARG A 477 10.30 54.34 10.65
CA ARG A 477 9.81 55.64 11.15
C ARG A 477 10.63 56.18 12.32
N ARG A 478 10.98 55.33 13.29
CA ARG A 478 11.89 55.71 14.39
C ARG A 478 13.26 56.15 13.86
N THR A 479 13.81 55.43 12.88
CA THR A 479 15.10 55.76 12.26
C THR A 479 15.03 57.06 11.47
N GLU A 480 13.96 57.31 10.71
CA GLU A 480 13.70 58.56 10.00
C GLU A 480 13.57 59.74 10.97
N ASN A 481 12.85 59.57 12.08
CA ASN A 481 12.73 60.58 13.13
C ASN A 481 14.10 60.89 13.77
N LEU A 482 14.91 59.87 14.08
CA LEU A 482 16.27 60.06 14.58
C LEU A 482 17.17 60.75 13.55
N GLN A 483 17.03 60.41 12.27
CA GLN A 483 17.78 61.05 11.19
C GLN A 483 17.39 62.52 11.04
N LEU A 484 16.10 62.85 11.17
CA LEU A 484 15.58 64.22 11.17
C LEU A 484 16.07 65.02 12.38
N GLN A 485 16.10 64.41 13.57
CA GLN A 485 16.71 65.05 14.76
C GLN A 485 18.20 65.31 14.55
N LYS A 486 18.93 64.34 13.99
CA LYS A 486 20.36 64.48 13.68
C LYS A 486 20.60 65.58 12.64
N SER A 487 19.78 65.71 11.60
CA SER A 487 19.91 66.78 10.61
C SER A 487 19.65 68.15 11.22
N ARG A 488 18.64 68.29 12.10
CA ARG A 488 18.39 69.53 12.86
C ARG A 488 19.60 69.94 13.70
N VAL A 489 20.23 69.00 14.41
CA VAL A 489 21.43 69.27 15.21
C VAL A 489 22.62 69.69 14.32
N LEU A 490 22.78 69.06 13.16
CA LEU A 490 23.82 69.46 12.21
C LEU A 490 23.59 70.86 11.63
N GLU A 491 22.34 71.20 11.33
CA GLU A 491 21.96 72.54 10.86
C GLU A 491 22.22 73.61 11.93
N GLN A 492 21.86 73.35 13.19
CA GLN A 492 22.19 74.21 14.32
C GLN A 492 23.72 74.39 14.48
N ARG A 493 24.51 73.32 14.34
CA ARG A 493 25.98 73.41 14.37
C ARG A 493 26.53 74.25 13.22
N LEU A 494 25.93 74.14 12.03
CA LEU A 494 26.33 74.94 10.87
C LEU A 494 26.03 76.42 11.10
N GLN A 495 24.86 76.76 11.65
CA GLN A 495 24.50 78.12 12.04
C GLN A 495 25.46 78.68 13.10
N MET A 496 25.75 77.91 14.16
CA MET A 496 26.74 78.33 15.17
C MET A 496 28.13 78.53 14.56
N LYS A 497 28.56 77.68 13.62
CA LYS A 497 29.83 77.83 12.91
C LYS A 497 29.85 79.10 12.06
N GLN A 498 28.75 79.45 11.39
CA GLN A 498 28.62 80.70 10.64
C GLN A 498 28.71 81.91 11.57
N ILE A 499 28.03 81.89 12.72
CA ILE A 499 28.11 82.94 13.74
C ILE A 499 29.54 83.08 14.27
N ALA A 500 30.19 81.97 14.61
CA ALA A 500 31.58 81.98 15.09
C ALA A 500 32.56 82.49 14.02
N ASN A 501 32.34 82.13 12.75
CA ASN A 501 33.13 82.67 11.64
C ASN A 501 32.91 84.19 11.48
N PHE A 502 31.68 84.66 11.61
CA PHE A 502 31.36 86.08 11.54
C PHE A 502 32.03 86.86 12.67
N GLN A 503 31.95 86.37 13.92
CA GLN A 503 32.67 86.93 15.07
C GLN A 503 34.20 86.91 14.85
N LYS A 504 34.73 85.85 14.24
CA LYS A 504 36.15 85.75 13.91
C LYS A 504 36.57 86.77 12.85
N GLU A 505 35.75 86.99 11.81
CA GLU A 505 35.97 88.04 10.81
C GLU A 505 35.87 89.43 11.43
N GLU A 506 34.90 89.66 12.31
CA GLU A 506 34.75 90.91 13.05
C GLU A 506 35.98 91.20 13.93
N LEU A 507 36.46 90.21 14.69
CA LEU A 507 37.71 90.29 15.44
C LEU A 507 38.91 90.51 14.52
N LYS A 508 38.98 89.83 13.37
CA LYS A 508 40.05 90.02 12.39
C LYS A 508 40.04 91.45 11.84
N ASN A 509 38.87 92.01 11.56
CA ASN A 509 38.70 93.39 11.11
C ASN A 509 39.08 94.38 12.22
N GLN A 510 38.70 94.12 13.48
CA GLN A 510 39.16 94.90 14.63
C GLN A 510 40.69 94.84 14.78
N PHE A 511 41.30 93.67 14.61
CA PHE A 511 42.76 93.49 14.60
C PHE A 511 43.43 94.21 13.41
N GLU A 512 42.83 94.22 12.22
CA GLU A 512 43.33 94.98 11.08
C GLU A 512 43.24 96.49 11.32
N LEU A 513 42.17 96.98 11.96
CA LEU A 513 42.03 98.39 12.37
C LEU A 513 43.06 98.79 13.42
N ILE A 514 43.34 97.91 14.39
CA ILE A 514 44.42 98.08 15.37
C ILE A 514 45.79 98.09 14.67
N LYS A 515 46.04 97.16 13.74
CA LYS A 515 47.29 97.07 12.97
C LYS A 515 47.51 98.29 12.07
N GLN A 516 46.44 98.93 11.60
CA GLN A 516 46.47 100.19 10.84
C GLN A 516 46.61 101.44 11.72
N GLY A 517 46.67 101.30 13.05
CA GLY A 517 46.96 102.39 13.98
C GLY A 517 45.84 103.42 14.14
N LYS A 518 44.58 103.05 13.89
CA LYS A 518 43.42 103.98 13.91
C LYS A 518 42.54 103.90 15.17
N ILE A 519 42.92 103.12 16.19
CA ILE A 519 42.16 102.98 17.44
C ILE A 519 43.11 102.97 18.65
N ASP A 520 42.93 103.93 19.57
CA ASP A 520 43.61 103.97 20.86
C ASP A 520 42.98 102.95 21.82
N ILE A 521 43.82 102.05 22.34
CA ILE A 521 43.47 100.96 23.26
C ILE A 521 43.33 101.55 24.68
N ILE A 522 42.28 102.32 24.95
CA ILE A 522 41.96 102.75 26.32
C ILE A 522 40.44 102.77 26.51
N GLN A 523 39.99 102.04 27.55
CA GLN A 523 38.65 101.96 28.14
C GLN A 523 37.60 101.05 27.48
N SER A 524 37.57 99.80 27.93
CA SER A 524 36.31 99.15 28.33
C SER A 524 36.54 98.16 29.48
N SER A 525 36.23 98.67 30.67
CA SER A 525 36.22 97.98 31.96
C SER A 525 34.97 97.11 32.13
N ILE A 526 35.19 95.86 32.56
CA ILE A 526 34.59 95.18 33.72
C ILE A 526 33.08 95.40 33.98
N GLN A 527 32.27 94.33 33.89
CA GLN A 527 31.40 93.79 34.96
C GLN A 527 30.44 92.71 34.42
N ASN A 528 30.61 91.44 34.85
CA ASN A 528 29.56 90.69 35.56
C ASN A 528 30.01 89.25 35.91
N ASP A 529 29.76 88.92 37.16
CA ASP A 529 30.07 87.69 37.88
C ASP A 529 29.17 86.50 37.53
N SER A 530 29.72 85.28 37.67
CA SER A 530 29.23 84.20 38.56
C SER A 530 29.17 82.80 37.94
N GLN A 531 29.96 81.91 38.56
CA GLN A 531 29.72 80.46 38.80
C GLN A 531 29.74 79.52 37.58
N GLN A 532 30.28 78.30 37.60
CA GLN A 532 31.03 77.46 38.52
C GLN A 532 31.58 76.28 37.68
N GLN A 533 32.74 75.73 38.07
CA GLN A 533 33.22 74.31 37.95
C GLN A 533 33.02 73.58 36.60
N GLY A 534 34.01 72.93 35.97
CA GLY A 534 35.18 72.26 36.50
C GLY A 534 36.00 71.63 35.35
N SER A 535 37.16 71.13 35.73
CA SER A 535 38.17 70.49 34.88
C SER A 535 37.71 69.18 34.24
N HIS A 536 38.01 68.98 32.95
CA HIS A 536 38.50 67.70 32.42
C HIS A 536 39.36 68.01 31.18
N GLN A 537 40.68 67.95 31.35
CA GLN A 537 41.51 66.80 30.97
C GLN A 537 41.50 66.52 29.46
N ILE A 538 42.58 67.02 28.87
CA ILE A 538 43.22 66.55 27.65
C ILE A 538 43.61 65.08 27.91
N GLU A 539 43.02 64.14 27.18
CA GLU A 539 43.63 62.83 26.98
C GLU A 539 43.70 62.49 25.50
N ASP A 540 44.92 62.18 25.11
CA ASP A 540 45.33 61.66 23.82
C ASP A 540 44.57 60.37 23.49
N HIS A 541 44.02 60.29 22.28
CA HIS A 541 43.66 59.01 21.68
C HIS A 541 44.64 58.64 20.56
N PRO A 542 45.30 57.48 20.67
CA PRO A 542 46.20 56.98 19.66
C PRO A 542 45.45 56.29 18.52
N ILE A 543 46.13 56.33 17.38
CA ILE A 543 45.95 55.53 16.18
C ILE A 543 45.82 54.04 16.55
N SER A 544 44.73 53.39 16.15
CA SER A 544 44.76 51.95 15.87
C SER A 544 43.67 51.53 14.88
N SER A 545 44.16 51.06 13.75
CA SER A 545 43.51 50.28 12.72
C SER A 545 42.60 49.16 13.26
N GLN A 546 41.48 48.91 12.58
CA GLN A 546 41.24 47.59 12.00
C GLN A 546 40.13 47.60 10.92
N LYS A 547 40.53 47.08 9.75
CA LYS A 547 39.69 46.66 8.63
C LYS A 547 38.66 45.61 9.06
N LYS A 548 37.48 45.65 8.43
CA LYS A 548 36.56 44.56 8.02
C LYS A 548 35.22 45.27 7.77
N GLY A 549 34.56 45.23 6.62
CA GLY A 549 34.42 44.19 5.61
C GLY A 549 33.06 44.50 4.99
N ARG A 550 33.09 45.05 3.78
CA ARG A 550 31.91 45.34 2.96
C ARG A 550 31.49 44.04 2.27
N PRO A 551 30.26 43.51 2.45
CA PRO A 551 29.66 42.72 1.41
C PRO A 551 28.98 43.68 0.42
N GLN A 552 29.59 43.81 -0.76
CA GLN A 552 28.84 44.12 -1.96
C GLN A 552 27.89 42.94 -2.22
N THR A 553 26.61 43.08 -1.90
CA THR A 553 25.58 42.31 -2.62
C THR A 553 25.32 43.05 -3.92
N ALA A 554 26.02 42.60 -4.96
CA ALA A 554 25.66 42.90 -6.34
C ALA A 554 24.24 42.41 -6.60
N LEU A 555 23.42 43.33 -7.12
CA LEU A 555 22.24 43.01 -7.92
C LEU A 555 22.63 42.02 -9.04
N PRO A 556 21.67 41.21 -9.50
CA PRO A 556 21.11 41.63 -10.77
C PRO A 556 19.59 41.80 -10.68
N SER A 557 19.19 43.01 -11.05
CA SER A 557 17.93 43.27 -11.73
C SER A 557 17.78 42.34 -12.94
N LYS A 558 16.72 41.54 -12.97
CA LYS A 558 16.03 41.23 -14.22
C LYS A 558 14.54 41.07 -13.94
N LYS A 559 13.81 42.12 -14.29
CA LYS A 559 12.41 42.08 -14.67
C LYS A 559 12.28 41.11 -15.85
N THR A 560 11.52 40.04 -15.66
CA THR A 560 10.63 39.55 -16.70
C THR A 560 9.26 39.47 -16.08
N GLU A 561 8.54 40.57 -16.29
CA GLU A 561 7.10 40.65 -16.22
C GLU A 561 6.51 39.57 -17.15
N ILE A 562 6.08 38.46 -16.58
CA ILE A 562 5.17 37.53 -17.26
C ILE A 562 3.81 37.78 -16.65
N GLN A 563 3.03 38.61 -17.34
CA GLN A 563 1.58 38.61 -17.19
C GLN A 563 1.10 37.18 -17.46
N ARG A 564 0.47 36.53 -16.47
CA ARG A 564 -0.36 35.35 -16.71
C ARG A 564 -1.83 35.70 -16.55
N PRO A 565 -2.68 35.27 -17.50
CA PRO A 565 -4.06 35.68 -17.62
C PRO A 565 -4.92 35.11 -16.49
N LYS A 566 -5.84 35.93 -16.02
CA LYS A 566 -6.99 35.48 -15.23
C LYS A 566 -7.95 34.69 -16.14
N SER A 567 -8.56 33.67 -15.53
CA SER A 567 -9.83 33.04 -15.90
C SER A 567 -9.96 32.34 -17.26
N ALA A 568 -9.66 31.04 -17.31
CA ALA A 568 -10.38 30.06 -18.16
C ALA A 568 -9.97 28.61 -17.79
N LEU A 569 -10.35 28.11 -16.61
CA LEU A 569 -10.02 26.71 -16.20
C LEU A 569 -11.23 25.80 -15.96
N THR A 570 -12.38 26.10 -16.57
CA THR A 570 -13.58 25.22 -16.49
C THR A 570 -14.19 24.87 -17.86
N LYS A 571 -13.50 25.17 -18.97
CA LYS A 571 -13.86 24.68 -20.32
C LYS A 571 -12.83 23.72 -20.96
N LYS A 572 -11.72 23.40 -20.27
CA LYS A 572 -10.64 22.58 -20.84
C LYS A 572 -10.87 21.05 -20.74
N VAL A 573 -11.55 20.58 -19.70
CA VAL A 573 -11.77 19.13 -19.49
C VAL A 573 -12.69 18.51 -20.54
N GLN A 574 -13.68 19.26 -21.05
CA GLN A 574 -14.59 18.75 -22.10
C GLN A 574 -14.01 18.84 -23.52
N ASN A 575 -12.87 19.50 -23.71
CA ASN A 575 -12.22 19.64 -25.02
C ASN A 575 -11.03 18.66 -25.19
N GLU A 576 -10.44 18.18 -24.08
CA GLU A 576 -9.39 17.14 -24.12
C GLU A 576 -9.95 15.75 -24.47
N GLU A 577 -11.14 15.39 -23.97
CA GLU A 577 -11.81 14.13 -24.35
C GLU A 577 -12.15 14.08 -25.87
N LYS A 578 -12.43 15.24 -26.49
CA LYS A 578 -12.66 15.34 -27.93
C LYS A 578 -11.39 15.34 -28.78
N LYS A 579 -10.23 15.67 -28.22
CA LYS A 579 -8.93 15.60 -28.91
C LYS A 579 -8.36 14.19 -28.91
N VAL A 580 -8.48 13.47 -27.80
CA VAL A 580 -8.03 12.06 -27.71
C VAL A 580 -8.83 11.15 -28.66
N MET A 581 -10.12 11.44 -28.91
CA MET A 581 -10.90 10.68 -29.89
C MET A 581 -10.48 10.93 -31.35
N LYS A 582 -9.92 12.09 -31.71
CA LYS A 582 -9.50 12.39 -33.10
C LYS A 582 -8.17 11.74 -33.50
N ILE A 583 -7.29 11.46 -32.55
CA ILE A 583 -6.00 10.79 -32.81
C ILE A 583 -6.22 9.30 -33.08
N ASN A 584 -7.30 8.73 -32.57
CA ASN A 584 -7.64 7.33 -32.78
C ASN A 584 -8.09 7.00 -34.22
N ASP A 585 -8.42 8.02 -35.03
CA ASP A 585 -8.91 7.84 -36.39
C ASP A 585 -7.77 7.79 -37.44
N ASP A 586 -6.56 8.25 -37.09
CA ASP A 586 -5.39 8.24 -38.00
C ASP A 586 -4.36 7.16 -37.58
N PRO A 587 -4.23 6.06 -38.34
CA PRO A 587 -3.33 4.96 -37.99
C PRO A 587 -1.85 5.37 -37.99
N GLN A 588 -1.44 6.40 -38.73
CA GLN A 588 -0.04 6.86 -38.73
C GLN A 588 0.30 7.60 -37.44
N LYS A 589 -0.52 8.56 -37.01
CA LYS A 589 -0.33 9.27 -35.74
C LYS A 589 -0.36 8.32 -34.54
N ARG A 590 -1.16 7.25 -34.60
CA ARG A 590 -1.19 6.21 -33.57
C ARG A 590 0.13 5.44 -33.49
N TYR A 591 0.71 5.08 -34.64
CA TYR A 591 2.00 4.39 -34.69
C TYR A 591 3.13 5.28 -34.16
N GLU A 592 3.15 6.56 -34.53
CA GLU A 592 4.13 7.53 -34.03
C GLU A 592 4.00 7.76 -32.51
N LEU A 593 2.77 7.83 -31.99
CA LEU A 593 2.53 7.91 -30.54
C LEU A 593 3.02 6.65 -29.82
N GLU A 594 2.72 5.46 -30.36
CA GLU A 594 3.17 4.19 -29.79
C GLU A 594 4.70 4.07 -29.82
N PHE A 595 5.35 4.54 -30.90
CA PHE A 595 6.81 4.61 -31.00
C PHE A 595 7.41 5.58 -29.97
N LEU A 596 6.80 6.76 -29.78
CA LEU A 596 7.22 7.72 -28.76
C LEU A 596 7.06 7.14 -27.35
N GLU A 597 5.94 6.48 -27.06
CA GLU A 597 5.73 5.80 -25.77
C GLU A 597 6.75 4.68 -25.53
N GLN A 598 7.10 3.90 -26.57
CA GLN A 598 8.15 2.89 -26.47
C GLN A 598 9.52 3.50 -26.17
N GLN A 599 9.88 4.60 -26.84
CA GLN A 599 11.13 5.31 -26.61
C GLN A 599 11.21 5.87 -25.18
N GLN A 600 10.11 6.45 -24.69
CA GLN A 600 10.00 6.94 -23.31
C GLN A 600 10.10 5.80 -22.29
N GLN A 601 9.48 4.65 -22.56
CA GLN A 601 9.60 3.47 -21.71
C GLN A 601 11.04 2.96 -21.66
N GLU A 602 11.74 2.89 -22.80
CA GLU A 602 13.13 2.47 -22.86
C GLU A 602 14.05 3.44 -22.09
N GLU A 603 13.86 4.75 -22.25
CA GLU A 603 14.60 5.76 -21.50
C GLU A 603 14.37 5.66 -19.98
N MET A 604 13.12 5.44 -19.56
CA MET A 604 12.77 5.22 -18.16
C MET A 604 13.42 3.94 -17.60
N ILE A 605 13.42 2.85 -18.37
CA ILE A 605 14.08 1.59 -18.00
C ILE A 605 15.59 1.82 -17.82
N ASN A 606 16.24 2.48 -18.78
CA ASN A 606 17.68 2.77 -18.71
C ASN A 606 18.03 3.62 -17.49
N LEU A 607 17.21 4.62 -17.15
CA LEU A 607 17.40 5.41 -15.94
C LEU A 607 17.27 4.56 -14.67
N LEU A 608 16.24 3.71 -14.59
CA LEU A 608 16.00 2.84 -13.43
C LEU A 608 17.11 1.80 -13.25
N GLU A 609 17.59 1.18 -14.34
CA GLU A 609 18.70 0.24 -14.31
C GLU A 609 19.99 0.90 -13.81
N ASN A 610 20.28 2.13 -14.28
CA ASN A 610 21.44 2.88 -13.80
C ASN A 610 21.32 3.24 -12.31
N GLU A 611 20.15 3.67 -11.84
CA GLU A 611 19.93 3.95 -10.42
C GLU A 611 20.01 2.68 -9.56
N GLN A 612 19.54 1.55 -10.06
CA GLN A 612 19.68 0.27 -9.37
C GLN A 612 21.16 -0.14 -9.26
N ARG A 613 21.95 0.00 -10.33
CA ARG A 613 23.39 -0.28 -10.29
C ARG A 613 24.11 0.62 -9.27
N LEU A 614 23.79 1.91 -9.24
CA LEU A 614 24.35 2.83 -8.26
C LEU A 614 23.95 2.46 -6.83
N GLU A 615 22.72 1.99 -6.61
CA GLU A 615 22.29 1.53 -5.29
C GLU A 615 23.06 0.27 -4.84
N GLU A 616 23.29 -0.68 -5.74
CA GLU A 616 24.12 -1.86 -5.45
C GLU A 616 25.58 -1.46 -5.12
N GLU A 617 26.13 -0.46 -5.81
CA GLU A 617 27.46 0.09 -5.50
C GLU A 617 27.49 0.74 -4.12
N ARG A 618 26.45 1.50 -3.74
CA ARG A 618 26.32 2.10 -2.40
C ARG A 618 26.26 1.03 -1.31
N GLU A 619 25.46 -0.02 -1.51
CA GLU A 619 25.37 -1.14 -0.57
C GLU A 619 26.71 -1.85 -0.40
N LYS A 620 27.42 -2.09 -1.50
CA LYS A 620 28.79 -2.66 -1.47
C LYS A 620 29.75 -1.76 -0.69
N GLN A 621 29.69 -0.44 -0.89
CA GLN A 621 30.52 0.52 -0.17
C GLN A 621 30.20 0.53 1.34
N LEU A 622 28.92 0.50 1.72
CA LEU A 622 28.50 0.42 3.13
C LEU A 622 28.96 -0.87 3.80
N TYR A 623 28.98 -1.98 3.07
CA TYR A 623 29.40 -3.28 3.57
C TYR A 623 30.92 -3.35 3.81
N GLN A 624 31.71 -2.66 2.98
CA GLN A 624 33.17 -2.64 3.09
C GLN A 624 33.71 -1.78 4.24
N ILE A 625 32.88 -0.93 4.85
CA ILE A 625 33.33 0.01 5.89
C ILE A 625 33.10 -0.59 7.28
N GLU A 626 34.19 -0.92 7.97
CA GLU A 626 34.16 -1.45 9.33
C GLU A 626 33.86 -0.36 10.38
N ASN A 627 34.22 0.91 10.10
CA ASN A 627 34.01 2.00 11.03
C ASN A 627 32.55 2.49 11.01
N LYS A 628 31.82 2.18 12.08
CA LYS A 628 30.40 2.53 12.26
C LYS A 628 30.09 4.03 12.14
N LYS A 629 31.01 4.93 12.55
CA LYS A 629 30.79 6.38 12.40
C LYS A 629 30.85 6.82 10.95
N GLU A 630 31.79 6.27 10.17
CA GLU A 630 31.92 6.57 8.75
C GLU A 630 30.79 5.92 7.94
N GLN A 631 30.37 4.72 8.30
CA GLN A 631 29.20 4.06 7.72
C GLN A 631 27.93 4.93 7.89
N LEU A 632 27.69 5.49 9.08
CA LEU A 632 26.55 6.40 9.32
C LEU A 632 26.67 7.72 8.55
N ARG A 633 27.88 8.22 8.34
CA ARG A 633 28.12 9.43 7.52
C ARG A 633 27.78 9.15 6.06
N LEU A 634 28.23 8.02 5.51
CA LEU A 634 27.96 7.63 4.13
C LEU A 634 26.50 7.28 3.88
N GLU A 635 25.82 6.64 4.83
CA GLU A 635 24.38 6.41 4.75
C GLU A 635 23.60 7.73 4.57
N LYS A 636 24.01 8.80 5.27
CA LYS A 636 23.38 10.13 5.09
C LYS A 636 23.64 10.70 3.70
N ILE A 637 24.84 10.52 3.16
CA ILE A 637 25.19 10.97 1.79
C ILE A 637 24.34 10.20 0.78
N PHE A 638 24.28 8.88 0.90
CA PHE A 638 23.46 8.01 0.05
C PHE A 638 21.98 8.32 0.16
N GLN A 639 21.48 8.73 1.33
CA GLN A 639 20.10 9.19 1.45
C GLN A 639 19.82 10.47 0.64
N ILE A 640 20.79 11.39 0.55
CA ILE A 640 20.68 12.58 -0.30
C ILE A 640 20.69 12.16 -1.77
N GLU A 641 21.58 11.26 -2.16
CA GLU A 641 21.65 10.75 -3.53
C GLU A 641 20.38 9.99 -3.95
N ARG A 642 19.80 9.15 -3.08
CA ARG A 642 18.51 8.49 -3.31
C ARG A 642 17.39 9.51 -3.53
N ASN A 643 17.40 10.63 -2.81
CA ASN A 643 16.44 11.71 -3.03
C ASN A 643 16.67 12.42 -4.38
N GLN A 644 17.93 12.60 -4.80
CA GLN A 644 18.26 13.14 -6.12
C GLN A 644 17.88 12.17 -7.25
N ALA A 645 18.05 10.86 -7.06
CA ALA A 645 17.59 9.81 -7.96
C ALA A 645 16.07 9.87 -8.17
N LYS A 646 15.32 9.93 -7.06
CA LYS A 646 13.85 10.11 -7.10
C LYS A 646 13.45 11.38 -7.85
N LYS A 647 14.18 12.47 -7.66
CA LYS A 647 13.94 13.72 -8.39
C LYS A 647 14.18 13.53 -9.89
N ARG A 648 15.30 12.93 -10.31
CA ARG A 648 15.59 12.64 -11.73
C ARG A 648 14.50 11.78 -12.40
N ILE A 649 13.99 10.76 -11.70
CA ILE A 649 12.89 9.94 -12.20
C ILE A 649 11.60 10.76 -12.38
N LEU A 650 11.27 11.62 -11.42
CA LEU A 650 10.09 12.49 -11.52
C LEU A 650 10.23 13.52 -12.65
N ASP A 651 11.40 14.16 -12.75
CA ASP A 651 11.68 15.14 -13.80
C ASP A 651 11.54 14.48 -15.19
N LEU A 652 12.07 13.26 -15.38
CA LEU A 652 11.92 12.51 -16.62
C LEU A 652 10.46 12.13 -16.93
N GLN A 653 9.69 11.70 -15.91
CA GLN A 653 8.25 11.43 -16.08
C GLN A 653 7.46 12.68 -16.49
N GLU A 654 7.83 13.85 -15.97
CA GLU A 654 7.20 15.11 -16.37
C GLU A 654 7.57 15.50 -17.79
N GLU A 655 8.82 15.27 -18.21
CA GLU A 655 9.25 15.47 -19.60
C GLU A 655 8.51 14.56 -20.56
N HIS A 656 8.38 13.27 -20.24
CA HIS A 656 7.61 12.29 -21.03
C HIS A 656 6.15 12.71 -21.22
N LYS A 657 5.51 13.17 -20.14
CA LYS A 657 4.14 13.70 -20.21
C LYS A 657 4.02 14.92 -21.10
N LYS A 658 4.96 15.87 -20.99
CA LYS A 658 4.96 17.06 -21.85
C LYS A 658 5.13 16.70 -23.32
N GLN A 659 6.03 15.76 -23.64
CA GLN A 659 6.21 15.28 -25.01
C GLN A 659 4.94 14.63 -25.56
N ILE A 660 4.23 13.82 -24.76
CA ILE A 660 2.94 13.24 -25.17
C ILE A 660 1.89 14.34 -25.36
N GLU A 661 1.79 15.31 -24.45
CA GLU A 661 0.86 16.43 -24.56
C GLU A 661 1.13 17.31 -25.78
N GLU A 662 2.41 17.56 -26.10
CA GLU A 662 2.86 18.28 -27.30
C GLU A 662 2.53 17.48 -28.56
N PHE A 663 2.78 16.17 -28.57
CA PHE A 663 2.43 15.29 -29.68
C PHE A 663 0.92 15.25 -29.93
N ILE A 664 0.10 15.15 -28.88
CA ILE A 664 -1.37 15.17 -28.96
C ILE A 664 -1.90 16.54 -29.39
N SER A 665 -1.16 17.61 -29.09
CA SER A 665 -1.56 18.97 -29.43
C SER A 665 -1.31 19.33 -30.90
N ASN A 666 -0.38 18.64 -31.56
CA ASN A 666 0.01 18.79 -32.97
C ASN A 666 -0.78 17.82 -33.89
#